data_AF-A0A0F0FW26-F1
#
_entry.id   AF-A0A0F0FW26-F1
#
_cell.length_a   1.000
_cell.length_b   1.000
_cell.length_c   1.000
_cell.angle_alpha   90.00
_cell.angle_beta   90.00
_cell.angle_gamma   90.00
#
_symmetry.space_group_name_H-M   'P 1'
#
loop_
_entity.id
_entity.type
_entity.pdbx_description
1 polymer ?
#
loop_
_entity_poly.entity_id
_entity_poly.type
_entity_poly.pdbx_seq_one_letter_code
_entity_poly.pdbx_strand_id
1 'polypeptide(L)'
;MHILSIKCKWPLAKAVAVLQISWLFAAAACAQTLPLPVAALPSPHAAVPQVIDDLPANYSADLDAATRAQVERGRYVARLGDCVACHTGEKSKPMAGGLALQTPFGELHSTNITPDPETGIGGYSFEQFDRAMRKGVAADGHNLYPAMPYPSYAKTSPEDMRALYAYLMKGVAPVRQANRPLALRFPFNQRWGLALWNWAFLDDTPFQANAARSAEWNRGAYIVQGLGHCGACHTPRGIGFQEKAMSDAGAKGEYFLSGETVEGWRALSLRNLWTAQETAQMLKTGRNSHGTVSGNMVDVVQHSTQYMSDSDLMAVGSYLKSLPAARHDKPMQVANGPAPAILPAGAAATVASANVPLDLYTSRGGLGYLQFCNDCHRSDGAGVKDVFPPLAGNPVLRSDEPATLLHIMLTGWRSPQTASHARVLTMPAFARLSDQEIADILNFTRKSWGRADARLISAGSVRDMRKKLDAGKVDSGKFQTPRLADMLDEPNARQLTLGARLNIDTRQMLPRNVGNALNCASCHLNAGTVADGSPYVGVSAFFPGYAARAGRVITLADRINGCFLRSMNGKPLPLDSAEMKAMVAYFDWMRRETKPEDKVEGRGAGKVSNQIVPNVDNGKQVYAAQCAMCHGADGEGIKNASGQWVYPPLWGDQSFNIGAGMARTYTAAAFVKRNMPIAFHDRFPLGQGGLTDQEAVDVAEYFTHQPRPDFAGKVKDWPKDKKPVDARY
;
A
#
# COMPACT_ATOMS: atom_id res chain seq x y z
N MET A 1 -17.95 14.10 54.89
CA MET A 1 -19.27 13.57 55.35
C MET A 1 -19.68 12.52 54.32
N HIS A 2 -19.76 11.21 54.65
CA HIS A 2 -20.72 10.52 55.54
C HIS A 2 -22.10 10.32 54.88
N ILE A 3 -22.80 9.17 54.96
CA ILE A 3 -22.50 7.79 55.42
C ILE A 3 -23.68 6.88 54.95
N LEU A 4 -23.65 5.56 54.70
CA LEU A 4 -22.63 4.48 54.61
C LEU A 4 -23.14 3.44 53.55
N SER A 5 -22.85 2.15 53.69
CA SER A 5 -23.45 1.02 52.94
C SER A 5 -23.39 -0.26 53.78
N ILE A 6 -24.43 -1.11 53.77
CA ILE A 6 -24.44 -2.42 54.47
C ILE A 6 -25.07 -3.50 53.57
N LYS A 7 -24.58 -4.75 53.70
CA LYS A 7 -24.98 -5.94 52.91
C LYS A 7 -25.46 -7.08 53.82
N CYS A 8 -26.45 -7.85 53.37
CA CYS A 8 -26.64 -9.31 53.55
C CYS A 8 -27.80 -9.73 52.60
N LYS A 9 -27.77 -10.78 51.75
CA LYS A 9 -27.46 -12.22 51.91
C LYS A 9 -28.33 -12.94 52.94
N TRP A 10 -28.93 -14.08 52.56
CA TRP A 10 -29.12 -15.36 53.29
C TRP A 10 -29.78 -16.40 52.31
N PRO A 11 -29.99 -17.70 52.64
CA PRO A 11 -29.49 -18.80 51.76
C PRO A 11 -30.53 -19.75 51.09
N LEU A 12 -30.05 -20.95 50.70
CA LEU A 12 -30.65 -21.97 49.82
C LEU A 12 -31.78 -22.85 50.43
N ALA A 13 -32.73 -23.19 49.53
CA ALA A 13 -33.32 -24.52 49.22
C ALA A 13 -34.06 -25.40 50.27
N LYS A 14 -35.17 -26.02 49.81
CA LYS A 14 -35.59 -27.43 50.08
C LYS A 14 -36.81 -27.87 49.22
N ALA A 15 -37.19 -29.15 49.34
CA ALA A 15 -38.25 -29.93 48.63
C ALA A 15 -37.85 -30.51 47.24
N VAL A 16 -37.87 -31.82 46.90
CA VAL A 16 -38.43 -33.10 47.46
C VAL A 16 -39.92 -33.33 47.15
N ALA A 17 -40.43 -34.50 46.72
CA ALA A 17 -39.85 -35.85 46.44
C ALA A 17 -39.88 -36.25 44.93
N VAL A 18 -40.32 -37.42 44.38
CA VAL A 18 -41.14 -38.61 44.79
C VAL A 18 -40.56 -39.93 44.17
N LEU A 19 -41.09 -41.08 44.61
CA LEU A 19 -40.82 -42.50 44.29
C LEU A 19 -40.94 -42.92 42.79
N GLN A 20 -40.01 -43.71 42.23
CA GLN A 20 -39.89 -45.21 42.15
C GLN A 20 -40.79 -45.94 41.12
N ILE A 21 -40.15 -46.78 40.29
CA ILE A 21 -40.44 -48.22 40.06
C ILE A 21 -39.21 -48.85 39.36
N SER A 22 -38.98 -50.16 39.55
CA SER A 22 -37.82 -50.91 38.99
C SER A 22 -38.00 -51.31 37.51
N TRP A 23 -36.97 -51.90 36.89
CA TRP A 23 -36.95 -53.17 36.10
C TRP A 23 -35.64 -53.29 35.28
N LEU A 24 -35.37 -54.46 34.67
CA LEU A 24 -34.05 -54.82 34.12
C LEU A 24 -33.81 -54.42 32.64
N PHE A 25 -32.54 -54.51 32.23
CA PHE A 25 -32.00 -54.31 30.88
C PHE A 25 -32.73 -55.09 29.77
N ALA A 26 -33.03 -54.42 28.64
CA ALA A 26 -32.64 -54.89 27.30
C ALA A 26 -32.77 -53.79 26.21
N ALA A 27 -31.70 -53.63 25.42
CA ALA A 27 -31.60 -53.07 24.06
C ALA A 27 -32.69 -52.09 23.51
N ALA A 28 -32.31 -50.81 23.40
CA ALA A 28 -32.67 -49.95 22.27
C ALA A 28 -31.44 -49.11 21.88
N ALA A 29 -31.16 -48.95 20.58
CA ALA A 29 -29.90 -48.38 20.12
C ALA A 29 -29.92 -46.84 20.08
N CYS A 30 -29.37 -46.20 21.11
CA CYS A 30 -28.99 -44.79 21.03
C CYS A 30 -27.78 -44.61 20.11
N ALA A 31 -28.05 -44.40 18.81
CA ALA A 31 -27.04 -43.89 17.89
C ALA A 31 -26.56 -42.52 18.39
N GLN A 32 -25.32 -42.47 18.88
CA GLN A 32 -24.70 -41.21 19.26
C GLN A 32 -24.47 -40.37 18.00
N THR A 33 -25.35 -39.40 17.77
CA THR A 33 -25.11 -38.35 16.77
C THR A 33 -23.94 -37.51 17.24
N LEU A 34 -22.73 -37.92 16.82
CA LEU A 34 -21.54 -37.09 16.92
C LEU A 34 -21.89 -35.70 16.36
N PRO A 35 -21.56 -34.60 17.05
CA PRO A 35 -21.78 -33.28 16.49
C PRO A 35 -21.03 -33.21 15.16
N LEU A 36 -21.75 -32.91 14.08
CA LEU A 36 -21.15 -32.63 12.78
C LEU A 36 -20.05 -31.59 12.98
N PRO A 37 -18.86 -31.75 12.36
CA PRO A 37 -17.79 -30.79 12.52
C PRO A 37 -18.32 -29.42 12.08
N VAL A 38 -18.42 -28.49 13.02
CA VAL A 38 -18.75 -27.10 12.72
C VAL A 38 -17.64 -26.61 11.80
N ALA A 39 -17.97 -26.43 10.51
CA ALA A 39 -17.03 -25.95 9.53
C ALA A 39 -16.45 -24.63 10.06
N ALA A 40 -15.14 -24.62 10.30
CA ALA A 40 -14.46 -23.45 10.83
C ALA A 40 -14.74 -22.27 9.87
N LEU A 41 -15.27 -21.17 10.42
CA LEU A 41 -15.54 -19.98 9.63
C LEU A 41 -14.25 -19.58 8.90
N PRO A 42 -14.29 -19.37 7.57
CA PRO A 42 -13.07 -19.11 6.80
C PRO A 42 -12.36 -17.87 7.36
N SER A 43 -11.04 -17.96 7.51
CA SER A 43 -10.29 -16.88 8.15
C SER A 43 -10.41 -15.58 7.33
N PRO A 44 -10.38 -14.40 7.98
CA PRO A 44 -10.52 -13.12 7.29
C PRO A 44 -9.41 -12.85 6.27
N HIS A 45 -8.26 -13.55 6.39
CA HIS A 45 -7.15 -13.47 5.46
C HIS A 45 -7.04 -14.66 4.51
N ALA A 46 -7.82 -15.74 4.70
CA ALA A 46 -7.89 -16.88 3.79
C ALA A 46 -8.74 -16.59 2.54
N ALA A 47 -9.72 -15.69 2.65
CA ALA A 47 -10.51 -15.20 1.52
C ALA A 47 -9.77 -14.13 0.72
N VAL A 48 -9.96 -14.12 -0.61
CA VAL A 48 -9.58 -12.97 -1.46
C VAL A 48 -10.54 -11.82 -1.14
N PRO A 49 -10.05 -10.60 -0.80
CA PRO A 49 -10.93 -9.47 -0.53
C PRO A 49 -11.86 -9.18 -1.71
N GLN A 50 -13.07 -8.72 -1.42
CA GLN A 50 -14.06 -8.36 -2.45
C GLN A 50 -14.22 -6.84 -2.53
N VAL A 51 -14.58 -6.33 -3.71
CA VAL A 51 -15.00 -4.93 -3.90
C VAL A 51 -16.49 -4.86 -3.56
N ILE A 52 -16.88 -3.89 -2.73
CA ILE A 52 -18.27 -3.70 -2.32
C ILE A 52 -19.02 -2.93 -3.40
N ASP A 53 -20.17 -3.45 -3.82
CA ASP A 53 -21.02 -2.87 -4.86
C ASP A 53 -21.95 -1.78 -4.28
N ASP A 54 -22.20 -0.70 -5.05
CA ASP A 54 -23.00 0.46 -4.66
C ASP A 54 -24.52 0.33 -4.95
N LEU A 55 -24.96 -0.74 -5.63
CA LEU A 55 -26.37 -1.12 -5.78
C LEU A 55 -26.61 -2.53 -5.19
N PRO A 56 -27.51 -2.69 -4.20
CA PRO A 56 -27.87 -4.02 -3.72
C PRO A 56 -28.57 -4.81 -4.84
N ALA A 57 -28.34 -6.12 -4.92
CA ALA A 57 -28.77 -6.96 -6.05
C ALA A 57 -30.29 -6.97 -6.33
N ASN A 58 -31.12 -6.46 -5.40
CA ASN A 58 -32.57 -6.31 -5.55
C ASN A 58 -33.04 -4.92 -6.01
N TYR A 59 -32.14 -3.93 -6.23
CA TYR A 59 -32.50 -2.52 -6.48
C TYR A 59 -33.47 -2.30 -7.66
N SER A 60 -33.55 -3.24 -8.60
CA SER A 60 -34.43 -3.15 -9.77
C SER A 60 -35.54 -4.18 -9.84
N ALA A 61 -35.87 -4.86 -8.73
CA ALA A 61 -36.96 -5.85 -8.70
C ALA A 61 -38.29 -5.26 -9.21
N ASP A 62 -38.65 -4.06 -8.74
CA ASP A 62 -39.93 -3.41 -9.00
C ASP A 62 -39.90 -2.39 -10.17
N LEU A 63 -38.78 -2.31 -10.91
CA LEU A 63 -38.60 -1.35 -12.00
C LEU A 63 -38.99 -1.94 -13.36
N ASP A 64 -39.68 -1.15 -14.19
CA ASP A 64 -39.90 -1.50 -15.60
C ASP A 64 -38.57 -1.50 -16.39
N ALA A 65 -38.56 -2.11 -17.57
CA ALA A 65 -37.33 -2.28 -18.36
C ALA A 65 -36.69 -0.95 -18.82
N ALA A 66 -37.48 0.08 -19.12
CA ALA A 66 -36.99 1.38 -19.55
C ALA A 66 -36.46 2.19 -18.36
N THR A 67 -37.17 2.21 -17.23
CA THR A 67 -36.66 2.79 -15.98
C THR A 67 -35.38 2.09 -15.53
N ARG A 68 -35.32 0.74 -15.55
CA ARG A 68 -34.10 -0.02 -15.18
C ARG A 68 -32.91 0.37 -16.06
N ALA A 69 -33.10 0.48 -17.38
CA ALA A 69 -32.05 0.91 -18.30
C ALA A 69 -31.60 2.36 -18.05
N GLN A 70 -32.54 3.27 -17.74
CA GLN A 70 -32.22 4.66 -17.38
C GLN A 70 -31.44 4.75 -16.05
N VAL A 71 -31.80 3.92 -15.06
CA VAL A 71 -31.13 3.84 -13.75
C VAL A 71 -29.71 3.28 -13.88
N GLU A 72 -29.49 2.23 -14.69
CA GLU A 72 -28.13 1.72 -14.94
C GLU A 72 -27.26 2.69 -15.76
N ARG A 73 -27.83 3.39 -16.76
CA ARG A 73 -27.11 4.51 -17.39
C ARG A 73 -26.78 5.59 -16.37
N GLY A 74 -27.70 5.92 -15.48
CA GLY A 74 -27.50 6.91 -14.43
C GLY A 74 -26.43 6.51 -13.42
N ARG A 75 -26.36 5.23 -13.08
CA ARG A 75 -25.29 4.64 -12.25
C ARG A 75 -23.93 4.78 -12.92
N TYR A 76 -23.84 4.43 -14.20
CA TYR A 76 -22.62 4.61 -14.98
C TYR A 76 -22.19 6.09 -15.00
N VAL A 77 -23.14 7.00 -15.22
CA VAL A 77 -22.92 8.45 -15.20
C VAL A 77 -22.51 8.96 -13.80
N ALA A 78 -23.06 8.42 -12.71
CA ALA A 78 -22.66 8.74 -11.33
C ALA A 78 -21.24 8.26 -11.00
N ARG A 79 -20.85 7.10 -11.55
CA ARG A 79 -19.47 6.60 -11.49
C ARG A 79 -18.53 7.44 -12.36
N LEU A 80 -18.93 7.88 -13.56
CA LEU A 80 -18.15 8.86 -14.35
C LEU A 80 -17.92 10.18 -13.58
N GLY A 81 -18.90 10.61 -12.76
CA GLY A 81 -18.83 11.82 -11.95
C GLY A 81 -18.31 11.63 -10.52
N ASP A 82 -17.65 10.51 -10.22
CA ASP A 82 -17.07 10.11 -8.92
C ASP A 82 -17.95 10.43 -7.67
N CYS A 83 -19.27 10.33 -7.84
CA CYS A 83 -20.23 10.79 -6.83
C CYS A 83 -20.09 10.01 -5.52
N VAL A 84 -19.72 8.72 -5.60
CA VAL A 84 -19.53 7.85 -4.44
C VAL A 84 -18.35 8.28 -3.57
N ALA A 85 -17.20 8.65 -4.15
CA ALA A 85 -16.04 9.08 -3.36
C ALA A 85 -16.35 10.37 -2.60
N CYS A 86 -16.83 11.41 -3.30
CA CYS A 86 -17.11 12.71 -2.70
C CYS A 86 -18.23 12.68 -1.65
N HIS A 87 -19.31 11.93 -1.90
CA HIS A 87 -20.51 11.96 -1.05
C HIS A 87 -20.60 10.84 0.00
N THR A 88 -19.53 10.07 0.26
CA THR A 88 -19.55 8.99 1.27
C THR A 88 -18.58 9.27 2.43
N GLY A 89 -19.08 9.92 3.49
CA GLY A 89 -18.30 10.15 4.72
C GLY A 89 -18.22 8.92 5.65
N GLU A 90 -19.26 8.10 5.70
CA GLU A 90 -19.29 6.84 6.47
C GLU A 90 -19.50 5.67 5.49
N LYS A 91 -18.57 4.71 5.44
CA LYS A 91 -18.56 3.65 4.41
C LYS A 91 -19.77 2.68 4.45
N SER A 92 -20.50 2.68 5.56
CA SER A 92 -21.78 1.99 5.76
C SER A 92 -22.99 2.68 5.10
N LYS A 93 -22.82 3.94 4.70
CA LYS A 93 -23.88 4.85 4.22
C LYS A 93 -23.41 5.57 2.94
N PRO A 94 -23.35 4.86 1.79
CA PRO A 94 -22.95 5.47 0.52
C PRO A 94 -23.81 6.69 0.20
N MET A 95 -23.18 7.74 -0.35
CA MET A 95 -23.83 8.99 -0.78
C MET A 95 -24.55 9.83 0.29
N ALA A 96 -24.48 9.44 1.58
CA ALA A 96 -25.12 10.14 2.70
C ALA A 96 -24.36 11.39 3.21
N GLY A 97 -23.34 11.85 2.48
CA GLY A 97 -22.52 13.02 2.79
C GLY A 97 -21.55 12.82 3.95
N GLY A 98 -21.05 13.94 4.49
CA GLY A 98 -20.24 13.99 5.70
C GLY A 98 -18.73 13.78 5.52
N LEU A 99 -18.23 13.61 4.28
CA LEU A 99 -16.79 13.63 4.01
C LEU A 99 -16.26 15.06 4.21
N ALA A 100 -15.12 15.20 4.89
CA ALA A 100 -14.45 16.48 5.10
C ALA A 100 -13.37 16.71 4.03
N LEU A 101 -13.36 17.89 3.39
CA LEU A 101 -12.36 18.32 2.41
C LEU A 101 -11.61 19.55 2.94
N GLN A 102 -10.27 19.55 2.84
CA GLN A 102 -9.41 20.53 3.49
C GLN A 102 -8.97 21.64 2.53
N THR A 103 -9.68 22.77 2.56
CA THR A 103 -9.36 23.92 1.70
C THR A 103 -8.46 24.93 2.39
N PRO A 104 -7.73 25.80 1.65
CA PRO A 104 -7.02 26.95 2.23
C PRO A 104 -7.91 27.91 3.04
N PHE A 105 -9.23 27.82 2.87
CA PHE A 105 -10.23 28.72 3.46
C PHE A 105 -10.95 28.11 4.68
N GLY A 106 -10.65 26.84 5.02
CA GLY A 106 -11.31 26.06 6.05
C GLY A 106 -11.85 24.72 5.53
N GLU A 107 -12.60 24.02 6.37
CA GLU A 107 -13.10 22.68 6.08
C GLU A 107 -14.51 22.73 5.46
N LEU A 108 -14.66 22.04 4.33
CA LEU A 108 -15.93 21.79 3.67
C LEU A 108 -16.43 20.38 4.02
N HIS A 109 -17.75 20.21 4.10
CA HIS A 109 -18.38 18.89 4.22
C HIS A 109 -19.23 18.59 2.99
N SER A 110 -19.14 17.36 2.46
CA SER A 110 -20.03 16.90 1.39
C SER A 110 -21.46 16.67 1.90
N THR A 111 -22.45 16.86 1.03
CA THR A 111 -23.87 16.75 1.36
C THR A 111 -24.42 15.35 1.11
N ASN A 112 -25.48 14.98 1.82
CA ASN A 112 -26.32 13.84 1.52
C ASN A 112 -27.02 14.05 0.16
N ILE A 113 -26.83 13.11 -0.77
CA ILE A 113 -27.49 13.10 -2.10
C ILE A 113 -28.32 11.82 -2.34
N THR A 114 -28.65 11.10 -1.27
CA THR A 114 -29.63 10.00 -1.31
C THR A 114 -31.05 10.56 -1.49
N PRO A 115 -32.04 9.75 -1.92
CA PRO A 115 -33.42 10.22 -2.11
C PRO A 115 -34.22 10.35 -0.81
N ASP A 116 -33.54 10.47 0.35
CA ASP A 116 -34.21 10.81 1.61
C ASP A 116 -34.87 12.21 1.50
N PRO A 117 -36.18 12.34 1.81
CA PRO A 117 -36.94 13.56 1.54
C PRO A 117 -36.73 14.69 2.57
N GLU A 118 -36.12 14.40 3.72
CA GLU A 118 -35.91 15.39 4.80
C GLU A 118 -34.47 15.88 4.90
N THR A 119 -33.49 15.04 4.51
CA THR A 119 -32.06 15.30 4.71
C THR A 119 -31.19 15.12 3.46
N GLY A 120 -31.69 14.38 2.46
CA GLY A 120 -31.07 14.20 1.14
C GLY A 120 -31.66 15.12 0.08
N ILE A 121 -31.77 14.62 -1.16
CA ILE A 121 -32.33 15.35 -2.31
C ILE A 121 -33.73 14.87 -2.71
N GLY A 122 -34.41 14.06 -1.87
CA GLY A 122 -35.70 13.43 -2.21
C GLY A 122 -36.84 14.39 -2.59
N GLY A 123 -36.73 15.68 -2.22
CA GLY A 123 -37.67 16.75 -2.58
C GLY A 123 -37.27 17.61 -3.79
N TYR A 124 -36.16 17.31 -4.49
CA TYR A 124 -35.75 18.07 -5.69
C TYR A 124 -36.62 17.72 -6.91
N SER A 125 -36.89 18.70 -7.77
CA SER A 125 -37.30 18.44 -9.16
C SER A 125 -36.07 18.16 -10.05
N PHE A 126 -36.28 17.59 -11.24
CA PHE A 126 -35.21 17.41 -12.21
C PHE A 126 -34.55 18.75 -12.59
N GLU A 127 -35.34 19.82 -12.73
CA GLU A 127 -34.87 21.15 -13.10
C GLU A 127 -34.08 21.83 -11.97
N GLN A 128 -34.46 21.59 -10.71
CA GLN A 128 -33.68 22.01 -9.54
C GLN A 128 -32.36 21.24 -9.44
N PHE A 129 -32.39 19.93 -9.73
CA PHE A 129 -31.20 19.08 -9.76
C PHE A 129 -30.24 19.49 -10.89
N ASP A 130 -30.74 19.68 -12.10
CA ASP A 130 -29.97 20.12 -13.27
C ASP A 130 -29.33 21.50 -13.03
N ARG A 131 -30.08 22.42 -12.40
CA ARG A 131 -29.57 23.74 -11.97
C ARG A 131 -28.50 23.63 -10.89
N ALA A 132 -28.65 22.73 -9.92
CA ALA A 132 -27.62 22.49 -8.90
C ALA A 132 -26.35 21.91 -9.54
N MET A 133 -26.50 20.91 -10.40
CA MET A 133 -25.41 20.22 -11.09
C MET A 133 -24.66 21.09 -12.08
N ARG A 134 -25.35 21.89 -12.92
CA ARG A 134 -24.74 22.64 -14.03
C ARG A 134 -24.52 24.13 -13.76
N LYS A 135 -25.17 24.71 -12.74
CA LYS A 135 -25.03 26.13 -12.39
C LYS A 135 -24.68 26.39 -10.92
N GLY A 136 -24.53 25.34 -10.10
CA GLY A 136 -24.16 25.48 -8.70
C GLY A 136 -25.22 26.16 -7.83
N VAL A 137 -26.51 26.10 -8.18
CA VAL A 137 -27.60 26.72 -7.39
C VAL A 137 -28.59 25.66 -6.91
N ALA A 138 -28.59 25.40 -5.61
CA ALA A 138 -29.42 24.41 -4.91
C ALA A 138 -30.93 24.66 -5.05
N ALA A 139 -31.78 23.71 -4.66
CA ALA A 139 -33.25 23.81 -4.81
C ALA A 139 -33.85 25.06 -4.14
N ASP A 140 -33.35 25.42 -2.95
CA ASP A 140 -33.72 26.60 -2.15
C ASP A 140 -33.15 27.93 -2.69
N GLY A 141 -32.31 27.88 -3.73
CA GLY A 141 -31.68 29.05 -4.35
C GLY A 141 -30.29 29.41 -3.79
N HIS A 142 -29.73 28.69 -2.82
CA HIS A 142 -28.38 29.00 -2.33
C HIS A 142 -27.28 28.54 -3.31
N ASN A 143 -26.20 29.32 -3.41
CA ASN A 143 -25.04 28.95 -4.23
C ASN A 143 -24.16 27.89 -3.54
N LEU A 144 -23.78 26.88 -4.30
CA LEU A 144 -22.90 25.78 -3.92
C LEU A 144 -21.43 26.18 -4.11
N TYR A 145 -20.54 25.62 -3.29
CA TYR A 145 -19.10 25.88 -3.41
C TYR A 145 -18.51 25.07 -4.58
N PRO A 146 -17.63 25.65 -5.43
CA PRO A 146 -17.01 24.98 -6.58
C PRO A 146 -15.98 23.89 -6.22
N ALA A 147 -16.04 23.38 -4.98
CA ALA A 147 -15.46 22.08 -4.61
C ALA A 147 -16.33 20.92 -5.13
N MET A 148 -17.64 21.14 -5.29
CA MET A 148 -18.45 20.37 -6.24
C MET A 148 -18.15 20.92 -7.65
N PRO A 149 -17.63 20.13 -8.61
CA PRO A 149 -17.15 20.65 -9.90
C PRO A 149 -18.29 20.92 -10.90
N TYR A 150 -19.29 21.71 -10.50
CA TYR A 150 -20.38 22.14 -11.37
C TYR A 150 -19.94 22.88 -12.66
N PRO A 151 -18.81 23.61 -12.72
CA PRO A 151 -18.32 24.18 -13.99
C PRO A 151 -17.90 23.10 -15.01
N SER A 152 -17.46 21.93 -14.54
CA SER A 152 -17.19 20.76 -15.39
C SER A 152 -18.51 20.06 -15.73
N TYR A 153 -19.39 19.86 -14.74
CA TYR A 153 -20.70 19.22 -14.96
C TYR A 153 -21.61 19.99 -15.92
N ALA A 154 -21.43 21.30 -16.10
CA ALA A 154 -22.09 22.10 -17.15
C ALA A 154 -21.94 21.49 -18.56
N LYS A 155 -20.82 20.81 -18.83
CA LYS A 155 -20.55 20.13 -20.10
C LYS A 155 -21.45 18.92 -20.37
N THR A 156 -22.13 18.38 -19.34
CA THR A 156 -22.90 17.13 -19.42
C THR A 156 -24.15 17.26 -20.29
N SER A 157 -24.44 16.21 -21.06
CA SER A 157 -25.64 16.10 -21.88
C SER A 157 -26.94 16.11 -21.04
N PRO A 158 -28.05 16.65 -21.55
CA PRO A 158 -29.36 16.54 -20.89
C PRO A 158 -29.78 15.08 -20.64
N GLU A 159 -29.39 14.16 -21.51
CA GLU A 159 -29.72 12.73 -21.44
C GLU A 159 -29.00 12.04 -20.29
N ASP A 160 -27.69 12.28 -20.13
CA ASP A 160 -26.92 11.75 -19.01
C ASP A 160 -27.34 12.41 -17.69
N MET A 161 -27.69 13.70 -17.69
CA MET A 161 -28.17 14.40 -16.48
C MET A 161 -29.54 13.88 -16.03
N ARG A 162 -30.46 13.58 -16.97
CA ARG A 162 -31.72 12.87 -16.68
C ARG A 162 -31.51 11.43 -16.22
N ALA A 163 -30.50 10.74 -16.73
CA ALA A 163 -30.15 9.40 -16.28
C ALA A 163 -29.61 9.43 -14.84
N LEU A 164 -28.64 10.31 -14.55
CA LEU A 164 -28.07 10.51 -13.21
C LEU A 164 -29.15 10.83 -12.17
N TYR A 165 -30.07 11.75 -12.49
CA TYR A 165 -31.21 12.04 -11.62
C TYR A 165 -32.07 10.81 -11.35
N ALA A 166 -32.39 10.01 -12.38
CA ALA A 166 -33.16 8.78 -12.20
C ALA A 166 -32.44 7.74 -11.33
N TYR A 167 -31.10 7.65 -11.42
CA TYR A 167 -30.30 6.78 -10.55
C TYR A 167 -30.33 7.23 -9.09
N LEU A 168 -30.07 8.51 -8.81
CA LEU A 168 -30.11 9.05 -7.45
C LEU A 168 -31.52 8.92 -6.83
N MET A 169 -32.58 9.04 -7.65
CA MET A 169 -33.96 9.01 -7.17
C MET A 169 -34.62 7.62 -7.11
N LYS A 170 -34.06 6.59 -7.80
CA LYS A 170 -34.66 5.24 -7.87
C LYS A 170 -33.70 4.07 -7.62
N GLY A 171 -32.39 4.27 -7.74
CA GLY A 171 -31.37 3.23 -7.51
C GLY A 171 -30.72 3.33 -6.14
N VAL A 172 -30.42 4.55 -5.69
CA VAL A 172 -29.75 4.79 -4.39
C VAL A 172 -30.72 4.60 -3.23
N ALA A 173 -30.31 3.85 -2.21
CA ALA A 173 -31.09 3.69 -0.99
C ALA A 173 -31.17 5.02 -0.20
N PRO A 174 -32.36 5.43 0.30
CA PRO A 174 -32.50 6.64 1.11
C PRO A 174 -31.79 6.47 2.46
N VAL A 175 -30.96 7.45 2.84
CA VAL A 175 -30.30 7.49 4.15
C VAL A 175 -30.65 8.79 4.85
N ARG A 176 -31.39 8.69 5.96
CA ARG A 176 -31.72 9.83 6.82
C ARG A 176 -30.48 10.29 7.60
N GLN A 177 -29.73 11.22 7.04
CA GLN A 177 -28.51 11.77 7.64
C GLN A 177 -28.41 13.27 7.35
N ALA A 178 -28.48 14.08 8.41
CA ALA A 178 -28.40 15.53 8.31
C ALA A 178 -26.99 16.00 7.88
N ASN A 179 -26.95 17.02 7.02
CA ASN A 179 -25.72 17.62 6.53
C ASN A 179 -24.92 18.28 7.67
N ARG A 180 -23.60 18.09 7.68
CA ARG A 180 -22.70 18.78 8.62
C ARG A 180 -22.54 20.26 8.24
N PRO A 181 -22.39 21.17 9.21
CA PRO A 181 -22.08 22.57 8.93
C PRO A 181 -20.70 22.72 8.28
N LEU A 182 -20.52 23.82 7.56
CA LEU A 182 -19.23 24.20 6.97
C LEU A 182 -18.37 24.92 8.02
N ALA A 183 -17.09 24.57 8.11
CA ALA A 183 -16.11 25.25 8.98
C ALA A 183 -15.17 26.15 8.17
N LEU A 184 -15.75 26.89 7.22
CA LEU A 184 -15.08 27.95 6.47
C LEU A 184 -14.89 29.21 7.31
N ARG A 185 -13.77 29.88 7.12
CA ARG A 185 -13.44 31.16 7.76
C ARG A 185 -14.11 32.31 7.01
N PHE A 186 -14.40 33.41 7.71
CA PHE A 186 -14.81 34.67 7.07
C PHE A 186 -13.68 35.19 6.15
N PRO A 187 -13.97 35.72 4.95
CA PRO A 187 -15.30 35.94 4.35
C PRO A 187 -15.86 34.74 3.57
N PHE A 188 -15.12 33.65 3.43
CA PHE A 188 -15.48 32.51 2.57
C PHE A 188 -16.74 31.75 3.01
N ASN A 189 -17.17 31.88 4.27
CA ASN A 189 -18.46 31.39 4.74
C ASN A 189 -19.69 32.15 4.18
N GLN A 190 -19.49 33.26 3.46
CA GLN A 190 -20.58 34.08 2.89
C GLN A 190 -21.01 33.58 1.49
N ARG A 191 -22.02 32.70 1.43
CA ARG A 191 -22.51 32.10 0.17
C ARG A 191 -22.99 33.10 -0.90
N TRP A 192 -23.32 34.35 -0.55
CA TRP A 192 -23.69 35.36 -1.56
C TRP A 192 -22.51 35.73 -2.48
N GLY A 193 -21.26 35.66 -1.98
CA GLY A 193 -20.06 35.92 -2.79
C GLY A 193 -19.86 34.92 -3.92
N LEU A 194 -20.44 33.72 -3.81
CA LEU A 194 -20.42 32.70 -4.86
C LEU A 194 -21.27 33.09 -6.08
N ALA A 195 -22.28 33.96 -5.94
CA ALA A 195 -23.02 34.49 -7.07
C ALA A 195 -22.13 35.37 -7.96
N LEU A 196 -21.30 36.21 -7.34
CA LEU A 196 -20.29 37.03 -8.03
C LEU A 196 -19.16 36.17 -8.61
N TRP A 197 -18.77 35.10 -7.92
CA TRP A 197 -17.82 34.11 -8.44
C TRP A 197 -18.36 33.41 -9.69
N ASN A 198 -19.63 32.97 -9.67
CA ASN A 198 -20.28 32.35 -10.81
C ASN A 198 -20.33 33.33 -12.01
N TRP A 199 -20.76 34.57 -11.79
CA TRP A 199 -20.76 35.61 -12.83
C TRP A 199 -19.37 35.87 -13.45
N ALA A 200 -18.29 35.73 -12.67
CA ALA A 200 -16.93 35.98 -13.14
C ALA A 200 -16.23 34.74 -13.76
N PHE A 201 -16.61 33.51 -13.38
CA PHE A 201 -15.81 32.31 -13.64
C PHE A 201 -16.57 31.06 -14.10
N LEU A 202 -17.91 31.03 -14.05
CA LEU A 202 -18.69 29.89 -14.53
C LEU A 202 -18.84 29.93 -16.07
N ASP A 203 -18.35 28.89 -16.73
CA ASP A 203 -18.67 28.58 -18.12
C ASP A 203 -19.79 27.52 -18.13
N ASP A 204 -21.04 27.95 -18.28
CA ASP A 204 -22.21 27.05 -18.30
C ASP A 204 -22.52 26.47 -19.70
N THR A 205 -21.64 26.66 -20.68
CA THR A 205 -21.78 26.12 -22.04
C THR A 205 -21.70 24.58 -22.01
N PRO A 206 -22.67 23.83 -22.57
CA PRO A 206 -22.56 22.39 -22.75
C PRO A 206 -21.38 21.96 -23.64
N PHE A 207 -21.00 20.69 -23.60
CA PHE A 207 -19.96 20.16 -24.50
C PHE A 207 -20.39 20.27 -25.97
N GLN A 208 -19.46 20.70 -26.82
CA GLN A 208 -19.65 20.76 -28.27
C GLN A 208 -18.60 19.86 -28.94
N ALA A 209 -19.07 18.89 -29.74
CA ALA A 209 -18.18 17.98 -30.44
C ALA A 209 -17.42 18.70 -31.56
N ASN A 210 -16.10 18.51 -31.60
CA ASN A 210 -15.24 19.03 -32.65
C ASN A 210 -15.38 18.16 -33.92
N ALA A 211 -15.96 18.72 -34.97
CA ALA A 211 -16.20 18.02 -36.24
C ALA A 211 -14.91 17.60 -36.98
N ALA A 212 -13.75 18.18 -36.65
CA ALA A 212 -12.44 17.78 -37.18
C ALA A 212 -11.75 16.67 -36.36
N ARG A 213 -12.48 16.00 -35.45
CA ARG A 213 -11.99 14.94 -34.56
C ARG A 213 -12.90 13.71 -34.60
N SER A 214 -12.35 12.54 -34.27
CA SER A 214 -13.12 11.29 -34.26
C SER A 214 -14.18 11.28 -33.15
N ALA A 215 -15.17 10.38 -33.27
CA ALA A 215 -16.16 10.16 -32.22
C ALA A 215 -15.51 9.71 -30.90
N GLU A 216 -14.48 8.87 -30.97
CA GLU A 216 -13.64 8.46 -29.84
C GLU A 216 -12.97 9.66 -29.16
N TRP A 217 -12.29 10.53 -29.91
CA TRP A 217 -11.64 11.72 -29.36
C TRP A 217 -12.64 12.65 -28.67
N ASN A 218 -13.81 12.85 -29.31
CA ASN A 218 -14.88 13.66 -28.74
C ASN A 218 -15.50 13.04 -27.49
N ARG A 219 -15.60 11.71 -27.41
CA ARG A 219 -16.04 11.00 -26.20
C ARG A 219 -15.04 11.15 -25.06
N GLY A 220 -13.74 11.07 -25.36
CA GLY A 220 -12.68 11.34 -24.39
C GLY A 220 -12.71 12.77 -23.87
N ALA A 221 -12.82 13.75 -24.77
CA ALA A 221 -12.95 15.17 -24.42
C ALA A 221 -14.19 15.43 -23.55
N TYR A 222 -15.34 14.86 -23.90
CA TYR A 222 -16.59 14.95 -23.13
C TYR A 222 -16.44 14.45 -21.69
N ILE A 223 -15.79 13.30 -21.48
CA ILE A 223 -15.58 12.74 -20.14
C ILE A 223 -14.60 13.61 -19.35
N VAL A 224 -13.46 13.96 -19.95
CA VAL A 224 -12.34 14.65 -19.25
C VAL A 224 -12.65 16.11 -18.92
N GLN A 225 -13.37 16.82 -19.77
CA GLN A 225 -13.85 18.19 -19.53
C GLN A 225 -15.15 18.22 -18.69
N GLY A 226 -15.94 17.14 -18.76
CA GLY A 226 -17.25 17.01 -18.13
C GLY A 226 -17.20 16.29 -16.78
N LEU A 227 -17.99 15.22 -16.66
CA LEU A 227 -18.19 14.49 -15.39
C LEU A 227 -16.90 13.92 -14.79
N GLY A 228 -15.97 13.42 -15.60
CA GLY A 228 -14.67 12.94 -15.11
C GLY A 228 -13.77 14.05 -14.57
N HIS A 229 -14.18 15.31 -14.75
CA HIS A 229 -13.71 16.53 -14.06
C HIS A 229 -12.19 16.62 -13.85
N CYS A 230 -11.37 16.13 -14.78
CA CYS A 230 -9.94 15.88 -14.51
C CYS A 230 -9.18 17.18 -14.22
N GLY A 231 -9.65 18.30 -14.76
CA GLY A 231 -9.15 19.64 -14.46
C GLY A 231 -9.26 20.04 -12.99
N ALA A 232 -10.25 19.51 -12.25
CA ALA A 232 -10.45 19.85 -10.84
C ALA A 232 -9.21 19.57 -9.98
N CYS A 233 -8.44 18.52 -10.31
CA CYS A 233 -7.15 18.23 -9.68
C CYS A 233 -5.95 18.57 -10.57
N HIS A 234 -6.07 18.49 -11.90
CA HIS A 234 -4.92 18.62 -12.81
C HIS A 234 -4.79 19.99 -13.50
N THR A 235 -5.70 20.94 -13.32
CA THR A 235 -5.56 22.32 -13.86
C THR A 235 -5.12 23.29 -12.75
N PRO A 236 -4.09 24.12 -12.96
CA PRO A 236 -3.66 25.10 -11.96
C PRO A 236 -4.72 26.15 -11.62
N ARG A 237 -4.77 26.58 -10.37
CA ARG A 237 -5.79 27.51 -9.87
C ARG A 237 -5.46 28.99 -10.11
N GLY A 238 -6.50 29.78 -10.33
CA GLY A 238 -6.47 31.23 -10.57
C GLY A 238 -6.73 32.07 -9.32
N ILE A 239 -6.85 33.39 -9.49
CA ILE A 239 -6.99 34.37 -8.38
C ILE A 239 -8.25 34.17 -7.53
N GLY A 240 -9.32 33.59 -8.09
CA GLY A 240 -10.54 33.22 -7.37
C GLY A 240 -10.58 31.73 -6.99
N PHE A 241 -9.43 31.05 -7.00
CA PHE A 241 -9.30 29.59 -6.84
C PHE A 241 -10.02 28.75 -7.93
N GLN A 242 -10.49 29.39 -8.99
CA GLN A 242 -11.06 28.73 -10.18
C GLN A 242 -9.99 28.01 -11.00
N GLU A 243 -10.37 27.03 -11.81
CA GLU A 243 -9.47 26.44 -12.81
C GLU A 243 -9.09 27.48 -13.88
N LYS A 244 -7.81 27.55 -14.28
CA LYS A 244 -7.37 28.53 -15.29
C LYS A 244 -7.96 28.29 -16.68
N ALA A 245 -8.37 27.07 -17.01
CA ALA A 245 -9.02 26.69 -18.26
C ALA A 245 -9.82 25.39 -18.09
N MET A 246 -10.99 25.27 -18.72
CA MET A 246 -11.86 24.08 -18.68
C MET A 246 -11.64 23.12 -19.88
N SER A 247 -10.80 23.51 -20.85
CA SER A 247 -10.47 22.74 -22.05
C SER A 247 -9.12 23.20 -22.62
N ASP A 248 -8.59 22.48 -23.62
CA ASP A 248 -7.37 22.83 -24.33
C ASP A 248 -7.52 24.00 -25.33
N ALA A 249 -8.71 24.59 -25.44
CA ALA A 249 -9.00 25.67 -26.39
C ALA A 249 -8.61 27.08 -25.89
N GLY A 250 -8.34 27.97 -26.85
CA GLY A 250 -8.12 29.39 -26.61
C GLY A 250 -6.81 29.73 -25.87
N ALA A 251 -6.61 31.02 -25.58
CA ALA A 251 -5.34 31.55 -25.06
C ALA A 251 -4.93 31.03 -23.66
N LYS A 252 -5.85 30.39 -22.92
CA LYS A 252 -5.54 29.74 -21.63
C LYS A 252 -5.44 28.22 -21.72
N GLY A 253 -5.69 27.62 -22.88
CA GLY A 253 -5.75 26.16 -23.07
C GLY A 253 -4.47 25.43 -22.62
N GLU A 254 -3.32 26.11 -22.63
CA GLU A 254 -2.04 25.59 -22.12
C GLU A 254 -2.01 25.27 -20.61
N TYR A 255 -2.96 25.78 -19.81
CA TYR A 255 -3.07 25.47 -18.38
C TYR A 255 -3.93 24.23 -18.11
N PHE A 256 -4.84 23.88 -19.01
CA PHE A 256 -5.77 22.77 -18.80
C PHE A 256 -5.00 21.45 -18.67
N LEU A 257 -5.14 20.77 -17.54
CA LEU A 257 -4.43 19.52 -17.20
C LEU A 257 -2.89 19.60 -17.09
N SER A 258 -2.31 20.78 -16.82
CA SER A 258 -0.85 20.94 -16.67
C SER A 258 -0.26 20.56 -15.29
N GLY A 259 -1.08 20.00 -14.40
CA GLY A 259 -0.75 19.59 -13.03
C GLY A 259 -0.85 20.71 -12.00
N GLU A 260 -1.44 20.42 -10.83
CA GLU A 260 -1.58 21.31 -9.68
C GLU A 260 -1.25 20.58 -8.37
N THR A 261 -0.97 21.30 -7.28
CA THR A 261 -0.73 20.71 -5.95
C THR A 261 -1.98 20.84 -5.07
N VAL A 262 -2.72 19.75 -4.89
CA VAL A 262 -4.01 19.68 -4.17
C VAL A 262 -3.82 18.90 -2.87
N GLU A 263 -4.28 19.45 -1.74
CA GLU A 263 -4.20 18.84 -0.38
C GLU A 263 -2.79 18.35 0.06
N GLY A 264 -1.72 18.76 -0.64
CA GLY A 264 -0.35 18.30 -0.39
C GLY A 264 0.10 17.12 -1.27
N TRP A 265 -0.70 16.73 -2.25
CA TRP A 265 -0.35 15.82 -3.34
C TRP A 265 -0.07 16.64 -4.60
N ARG A 266 0.95 16.28 -5.37
CA ARG A 266 1.20 16.85 -6.71
C ARG A 266 0.44 16.02 -7.74
N ALA A 267 -0.66 16.58 -8.26
CA ALA A 267 -1.28 16.09 -9.49
C ALA A 267 -0.35 16.40 -10.67
N LEU A 268 -0.08 15.39 -11.48
CA LEU A 268 0.86 15.48 -12.60
C LEU A 268 0.21 16.15 -13.82
N SER A 269 1.00 16.60 -14.80
CA SER A 269 0.42 16.93 -16.11
C SER A 269 -0.07 15.65 -16.79
N LEU A 270 -1.26 15.69 -17.39
CA LEU A 270 -1.83 14.59 -18.17
C LEU A 270 -1.55 14.73 -19.68
N ARG A 271 -0.94 15.85 -20.10
CA ARG A 271 -0.74 16.20 -21.52
C ARG A 271 0.30 15.31 -22.18
N ASN A 272 -0.14 14.43 -23.10
CA ASN A 272 0.74 13.50 -23.81
C ASN A 272 1.63 12.67 -22.84
N LEU A 273 1.08 12.33 -21.66
CA LEU A 273 1.84 11.70 -20.57
C LEU A 273 2.32 10.28 -20.96
N TRP A 274 1.40 9.46 -21.45
CA TRP A 274 1.60 8.06 -21.83
C TRP A 274 0.84 7.73 -23.14
N THR A 275 0.86 6.48 -23.60
CA THR A 275 -0.09 5.98 -24.60
C THR A 275 -1.53 5.93 -24.06
N ALA A 276 -2.50 5.80 -24.96
CA ALA A 276 -3.90 5.62 -24.57
C ALA A 276 -4.12 4.32 -23.76
N GLN A 277 -3.42 3.24 -24.13
CA GLN A 277 -3.48 1.94 -23.46
C GLN A 277 -2.90 1.97 -22.04
N GLU A 278 -1.74 2.60 -21.84
CA GLU A 278 -1.14 2.78 -20.50
C GLU A 278 -1.98 3.70 -19.60
N THR A 279 -2.69 4.66 -20.20
CA THR A 279 -3.63 5.54 -19.49
C THR A 279 -4.90 4.78 -19.09
N ALA A 280 -5.48 4.01 -20.01
CA ALA A 280 -6.61 3.12 -19.75
C ALA A 280 -6.28 2.09 -18.66
N GLN A 281 -5.09 1.49 -18.68
CA GLN A 281 -4.62 0.55 -17.65
C GLN A 281 -4.54 1.22 -16.26
N MET A 282 -3.97 2.43 -16.19
CA MET A 282 -3.87 3.20 -14.94
C MET A 282 -5.26 3.51 -14.37
N LEU A 283 -6.17 3.99 -15.21
CA LEU A 283 -7.54 4.33 -14.81
C LEU A 283 -8.37 3.08 -14.42
N LYS A 284 -8.15 1.93 -15.08
CA LYS A 284 -8.89 0.69 -14.79
C LYS A 284 -8.39 -0.06 -13.55
N THR A 285 -7.09 0.03 -13.24
CA THR A 285 -6.44 -0.86 -12.25
C THR A 285 -5.67 -0.12 -11.14
N GLY A 286 -5.50 1.19 -11.27
CA GLY A 286 -4.70 2.02 -10.37
C GLY A 286 -3.18 1.94 -10.59
N ARG A 287 -2.72 1.14 -11.55
CA ARG A 287 -1.29 0.91 -11.84
C ARG A 287 -1.04 0.73 -13.34
N ASN A 288 0.19 1.01 -13.78
CA ASN A 288 0.69 0.64 -15.11
C ASN A 288 2.20 0.39 -15.05
N SER A 289 2.85 0.21 -16.20
CA SER A 289 4.30 0.01 -16.34
C SER A 289 5.18 1.12 -15.73
N HIS A 290 4.64 2.32 -15.47
CA HIS A 290 5.39 3.49 -15.01
C HIS A 290 5.14 3.86 -13.54
N GLY A 291 4.16 3.23 -12.88
CA GLY A 291 3.83 3.56 -11.49
C GLY A 291 2.42 3.15 -11.05
N THR A 292 1.92 3.86 -10.04
CA THR A 292 0.62 3.65 -9.38
C THR A 292 0.00 4.99 -8.97
N VAL A 293 -1.32 5.06 -8.84
CA VAL A 293 -2.00 6.24 -8.29
C VAL A 293 -1.69 6.48 -6.82
N SER A 294 -1.72 7.75 -6.39
CA SER A 294 -1.49 8.18 -5.00
C SER A 294 -2.34 9.41 -4.66
N GLY A 295 -2.53 9.67 -3.37
CA GLY A 295 -3.51 10.65 -2.90
C GLY A 295 -4.92 10.33 -3.38
N ASN A 296 -5.73 11.37 -3.60
CA ASN A 296 -7.16 11.27 -3.92
C ASN A 296 -7.45 10.46 -5.20
N MET A 297 -6.47 10.28 -6.10
CA MET A 297 -6.60 9.39 -7.26
C MET A 297 -6.73 7.90 -6.89
N VAL A 298 -6.41 7.51 -5.64
CA VAL A 298 -6.72 6.19 -5.09
C VAL A 298 -8.24 6.00 -5.01
N ASP A 299 -8.95 6.96 -4.42
CA ASP A 299 -10.41 6.90 -4.29
C ASP A 299 -11.11 7.06 -5.64
N VAL A 300 -10.63 7.94 -6.53
CA VAL A 300 -11.11 8.06 -7.92
C VAL A 300 -11.04 6.73 -8.67
N VAL A 301 -9.94 5.98 -8.56
CA VAL A 301 -9.86 4.65 -9.20
C VAL A 301 -10.78 3.64 -8.53
N GLN A 302 -10.86 3.66 -7.20
CA GLN A 302 -11.63 2.71 -6.40
C GLN A 302 -13.15 2.88 -6.55
N HIS A 303 -13.63 4.11 -6.76
CA HIS A 303 -15.06 4.45 -6.75
C HIS A 303 -15.60 4.96 -8.10
N SER A 304 -14.73 5.45 -9.00
CA SER A 304 -15.08 5.89 -10.35
C SER A 304 -14.45 5.04 -11.45
N THR A 305 -13.15 5.20 -11.72
CA THR A 305 -12.62 4.94 -13.07
C THR A 305 -12.44 3.46 -13.39
N GLN A 306 -12.35 2.57 -12.38
CA GLN A 306 -12.34 1.12 -12.62
C GLN A 306 -13.63 0.58 -13.25
N TYR A 307 -14.74 1.32 -13.13
CA TYR A 307 -16.06 0.93 -13.65
C TYR A 307 -16.37 1.51 -15.04
N MET A 308 -15.45 2.29 -15.61
CA MET A 308 -15.59 2.78 -16.98
C MET A 308 -15.49 1.63 -18.00
N SER A 309 -16.25 1.73 -19.09
CA SER A 309 -16.12 0.81 -20.22
C SER A 309 -14.73 0.93 -20.86
N ASP A 310 -14.20 -0.17 -21.42
CA ASP A 310 -12.89 -0.15 -22.08
C ASP A 310 -12.84 0.83 -23.27
N SER A 311 -13.97 1.05 -23.94
CA SER A 311 -14.14 2.10 -24.95
C SER A 311 -13.98 3.53 -24.39
N ASP A 312 -14.55 3.82 -23.22
CA ASP A 312 -14.43 5.14 -22.58
C ASP A 312 -13.03 5.34 -21.99
N LEU A 313 -12.43 4.31 -21.40
CA LEU A 313 -11.04 4.32 -20.92
C LEU A 313 -10.05 4.61 -22.05
N MET A 314 -10.22 3.94 -23.20
CA MET A 314 -9.43 4.20 -24.40
C MET A 314 -9.69 5.60 -24.97
N ALA A 315 -10.95 6.06 -25.02
CA ALA A 315 -11.30 7.40 -25.48
C ALA A 315 -10.65 8.51 -24.62
N VAL A 316 -10.71 8.38 -23.29
CA VAL A 316 -10.02 9.27 -22.34
C VAL A 316 -8.51 9.26 -22.60
N GLY A 317 -7.90 8.07 -22.72
CA GLY A 317 -6.47 7.93 -23.04
C GLY A 317 -6.10 8.58 -24.38
N SER A 318 -6.94 8.43 -25.40
CA SER A 318 -6.78 8.97 -26.76
C SER A 318 -6.85 10.50 -26.77
N TYR A 319 -7.81 11.09 -26.04
CA TYR A 319 -7.89 12.54 -25.85
C TYR A 319 -6.66 13.08 -25.11
N LEU A 320 -6.32 12.54 -23.93
CA LEU A 320 -5.18 12.98 -23.12
C LEU A 320 -3.83 12.85 -23.87
N LYS A 321 -3.67 11.76 -24.64
CA LYS A 321 -2.53 11.54 -25.53
C LYS A 321 -2.37 12.64 -26.59
N SER A 322 -3.49 13.18 -27.09
CA SER A 322 -3.50 14.17 -28.16
C SER A 322 -3.16 15.60 -27.72
N LEU A 323 -3.19 15.89 -26.41
CA LEU A 323 -2.96 17.22 -25.88
C LEU A 323 -1.47 17.61 -26.00
N PRO A 324 -1.13 18.73 -26.67
CA PRO A 324 0.25 19.16 -26.80
C PRO A 324 0.81 19.62 -25.46
N ALA A 325 2.09 19.33 -25.20
CA ALA A 325 2.74 19.78 -23.98
C ALA A 325 3.03 21.30 -24.03
N ALA A 326 2.73 21.97 -22.93
CA ALA A 326 2.85 23.39 -22.68
C ALA A 326 4.16 23.76 -21.96
N ARG A 327 4.34 25.06 -21.65
CA ARG A 327 5.45 25.51 -20.80
C ARG A 327 5.29 25.11 -19.33
N HIS A 328 4.04 25.01 -18.84
CA HIS A 328 3.73 24.71 -17.42
C HIS A 328 3.74 23.22 -17.09
N ASP A 329 3.76 22.34 -18.10
CA ASP A 329 3.98 20.89 -17.91
C ASP A 329 5.43 20.58 -17.50
N LYS A 330 6.34 21.55 -17.64
CA LYS A 330 7.76 21.30 -17.53
C LYS A 330 8.19 21.27 -16.05
N PRO A 331 8.90 20.22 -15.61
CA PRO A 331 9.36 19.09 -16.40
C PRO A 331 8.47 17.83 -16.36
N MET A 332 7.84 17.46 -17.49
CA MET A 332 7.38 16.09 -17.76
C MET A 332 7.06 15.88 -19.25
N GLN A 333 7.37 14.67 -19.73
CA GLN A 333 6.97 14.03 -21.00
C GLN A 333 7.42 12.57 -20.95
N VAL A 334 6.57 11.59 -21.29
CA VAL A 334 6.94 10.16 -21.36
C VAL A 334 6.28 9.44 -22.55
N ALA A 335 6.41 10.02 -23.75
CA ALA A 335 6.12 9.32 -25.01
C ALA A 335 7.43 8.93 -25.71
N ASN A 336 7.89 7.69 -25.48
CA ASN A 336 9.10 7.08 -26.04
C ASN A 336 10.43 7.80 -25.72
N GLY A 337 11.15 7.30 -24.71
CA GLY A 337 12.56 7.65 -24.47
C GLY A 337 13.11 6.95 -23.22
N PRO A 338 14.07 6.01 -23.33
CA PRO A 338 14.78 5.50 -22.16
C PRO A 338 15.64 6.61 -21.54
N ALA A 339 16.00 6.44 -20.25
CA ALA A 339 16.89 7.38 -19.58
C ALA A 339 18.27 7.43 -20.28
N PRO A 340 18.92 8.60 -20.38
CA PRO A 340 20.27 8.69 -20.90
C PRO A 340 21.24 7.93 -19.99
N ALA A 341 22.09 7.09 -20.59
CA ALA A 341 23.04 6.28 -19.84
C ALA A 341 24.12 7.17 -19.18
N ILE A 342 24.20 7.13 -17.85
CA ILE A 342 25.25 7.83 -17.09
C ILE A 342 26.39 6.86 -16.79
N LEU A 343 27.38 6.80 -17.69
CA LEU A 343 28.67 6.14 -17.45
C LEU A 343 29.81 6.91 -18.11
N PRO A 344 30.76 7.44 -17.32
CA PRO A 344 32.17 7.52 -17.70
C PRO A 344 32.86 6.16 -17.44
N ALA A 345 33.79 5.76 -18.31
CA ALA A 345 34.53 4.50 -18.15
C ALA A 345 35.55 4.55 -16.99
N GLY A 346 35.84 3.41 -16.34
CA GLY A 346 36.91 3.38 -15.33
C GLY A 346 37.02 2.18 -14.37
N ALA A 347 36.17 1.16 -14.44
CA ALA A 347 36.32 -0.04 -13.59
C ALA A 347 35.80 -1.32 -14.29
N ALA A 348 36.44 -2.46 -14.02
CA ALA A 348 36.14 -3.74 -14.68
C ALA A 348 34.84 -4.40 -14.15
N ALA A 349 33.69 -3.96 -14.67
CA ALA A 349 32.38 -4.49 -14.32
C ALA A 349 32.15 -5.91 -14.89
N THR A 350 32.43 -6.93 -14.09
CA THR A 350 32.16 -8.34 -14.43
C THR A 350 30.67 -8.68 -14.25
N VAL A 351 29.85 -8.25 -15.22
CA VAL A 351 28.45 -8.69 -15.45
C VAL A 351 27.46 -8.43 -14.29
N ALA A 352 27.83 -7.60 -13.31
CA ALA A 352 27.06 -7.37 -12.08
C ALA A 352 26.28 -6.04 -12.09
N SER A 353 25.09 -6.04 -12.71
CA SER A 353 24.09 -4.96 -12.74
C SER A 353 24.52 -3.62 -13.37
N ALA A 354 23.99 -3.33 -14.56
CA ALA A 354 24.13 -2.03 -15.22
C ALA A 354 23.23 -0.91 -14.65
N ASN A 355 22.31 -1.25 -13.73
CA ASN A 355 21.19 -0.37 -13.34
C ASN A 355 21.21 0.03 -11.84
N VAL A 356 22.21 -0.39 -11.06
CA VAL A 356 22.34 -0.02 -9.64
C VAL A 356 23.14 1.29 -9.50
N PRO A 357 22.62 2.31 -8.78
CA PRO A 357 23.33 3.58 -8.60
C PRO A 357 24.69 3.41 -7.89
N LEU A 358 25.73 4.06 -8.41
CA LEU A 358 27.11 3.94 -7.91
C LEU A 358 27.26 4.43 -6.46
N ASP A 359 26.44 5.40 -6.04
CA ASP A 359 26.43 5.99 -4.70
C ASP A 359 25.43 5.36 -3.72
N LEU A 360 24.76 4.25 -4.10
CA LEU A 360 23.90 3.45 -3.22
C LEU A 360 24.63 2.99 -1.94
N TYR A 361 25.92 2.65 -2.07
CA TYR A 361 26.73 2.09 -0.99
C TYR A 361 27.68 3.11 -0.32
N THR A 362 27.73 4.34 -0.81
CA THR A 362 28.75 5.34 -0.41
C THR A 362 28.18 6.71 -0.04
N SER A 363 26.86 6.90 -0.13
CA SER A 363 26.16 8.12 0.30
C SER A 363 25.17 7.84 1.42
N ARG A 364 24.88 8.85 2.26
CA ARG A 364 23.90 8.74 3.35
C ARG A 364 22.49 8.42 2.83
N GLY A 365 22.09 9.07 1.73
CA GLY A 365 20.81 8.81 1.05
C GLY A 365 20.74 7.41 0.42
N GLY A 366 21.84 6.93 -0.17
CA GLY A 366 21.95 5.58 -0.71
C GLY A 366 21.82 4.51 0.37
N LEU A 367 22.57 4.64 1.48
CA LEU A 367 22.49 3.68 2.58
C LEU A 367 21.15 3.75 3.34
N GLY A 368 20.51 4.92 3.40
CA GLY A 368 19.14 5.08 3.89
C GLY A 368 18.10 4.39 2.98
N TYR A 369 18.25 4.48 1.65
CA TYR A 369 17.43 3.74 0.69
C TYR A 369 17.66 2.22 0.78
N LEU A 370 18.93 1.81 0.87
CA LEU A 370 19.35 0.41 1.02
C LEU A 370 18.73 -0.23 2.27
N GLN A 371 18.60 0.55 3.34
CA GLN A 371 17.88 0.19 4.56
C GLN A 371 16.36 0.14 4.29
N PHE A 372 15.73 1.30 4.08
CA PHE A 372 14.27 1.46 4.21
C PHE A 372 13.43 1.16 2.97
N CYS A 373 14.01 1.15 1.77
CA CYS A 373 13.28 1.07 0.51
C CYS A 373 13.58 -0.21 -0.29
N ASN A 374 14.77 -0.79 -0.13
CA ASN A 374 15.31 -1.84 -0.98
C ASN A 374 14.46 -3.12 -1.03
N ASP A 375 13.89 -3.56 0.10
CA ASP A 375 13.14 -4.82 0.18
C ASP A 375 11.92 -4.83 -0.78
N CYS A 376 11.34 -3.67 -1.07
CA CYS A 376 10.21 -3.49 -2.01
C CYS A 376 10.61 -2.88 -3.37
N HIS A 377 11.43 -1.81 -3.38
CA HIS A 377 11.75 -1.05 -4.60
C HIS A 377 13.03 -1.50 -5.33
N ARG A 378 13.85 -2.34 -4.68
CA ARG A 378 15.08 -2.97 -5.19
C ARG A 378 16.25 -2.01 -5.43
N SER A 379 17.47 -2.56 -5.44
CA SER A 379 18.74 -1.82 -5.57
C SER A 379 18.88 -1.07 -6.90
N ASP A 380 18.16 -1.51 -7.93
CA ASP A 380 18.10 -0.92 -9.28
C ASP A 380 16.87 -0.02 -9.49
N GLY A 381 16.01 0.13 -8.48
CA GLY A 381 14.77 0.91 -8.55
C GLY A 381 13.68 0.31 -9.46
N ALA A 382 13.84 -0.95 -9.91
CA ALA A 382 12.89 -1.58 -10.83
C ALA A 382 11.58 -2.03 -10.14
N GLY A 383 11.53 -2.02 -8.80
CA GLY A 383 10.39 -2.55 -8.04
C GLY A 383 10.21 -4.05 -8.24
N VAL A 384 8.96 -4.52 -8.18
CA VAL A 384 8.60 -5.92 -8.41
C VAL A 384 7.38 -5.95 -9.32
N LYS A 385 7.55 -6.48 -10.53
CA LYS A 385 6.52 -6.51 -11.57
C LYS A 385 5.15 -6.92 -10.99
N ASP A 386 4.14 -6.13 -11.33
CA ASP A 386 2.72 -6.25 -10.94
C ASP A 386 2.41 -6.13 -9.43
N VAL A 387 3.41 -6.17 -8.55
CA VAL A 387 3.28 -6.01 -7.08
C VAL A 387 3.70 -4.60 -6.63
N PHE A 388 4.99 -4.26 -6.75
CA PHE A 388 5.56 -2.99 -6.30
C PHE A 388 6.00 -2.13 -7.49
N PRO A 389 5.52 -0.88 -7.61
CA PRO A 389 5.79 -0.05 -8.77
C PRO A 389 7.28 0.30 -8.89
N PRO A 390 7.79 0.47 -10.13
CA PRO A 390 9.13 0.96 -10.35
C PRO A 390 9.28 2.40 -9.85
N LEU A 391 10.50 2.71 -9.41
CA LEU A 391 11.00 4.07 -9.25
C LEU A 391 11.72 4.51 -10.53
N ALA A 392 12.44 3.59 -11.19
CA ALA A 392 13.05 3.80 -12.50
C ALA A 392 12.01 4.30 -13.53
N GLY A 393 12.19 5.53 -14.02
CA GLY A 393 11.30 6.17 -15.00
C GLY A 393 9.99 6.76 -14.43
N ASN A 394 9.72 6.60 -13.13
CA ASN A 394 8.48 7.04 -12.50
C ASN A 394 8.28 8.56 -12.62
N PRO A 395 7.18 9.05 -13.23
CA PRO A 395 6.98 10.48 -13.46
C PRO A 395 7.00 11.36 -12.20
N VAL A 396 6.61 10.82 -11.04
CA VAL A 396 6.61 11.56 -9.77
C VAL A 396 8.04 11.96 -9.35
N LEU A 397 9.04 11.12 -9.62
CA LEU A 397 10.46 11.43 -9.34
C LEU A 397 11.04 12.44 -10.33
N ARG A 398 10.44 12.59 -11.51
CA ARG A 398 10.86 13.53 -12.57
C ARG A 398 10.28 14.94 -12.39
N SER A 399 9.19 15.08 -11.63
CA SER A 399 8.56 16.37 -11.32
C SER A 399 9.46 17.25 -10.44
N ASP A 400 9.40 18.57 -10.64
CA ASP A 400 10.15 19.53 -9.81
C ASP A 400 9.54 19.74 -8.42
N GLU A 401 8.22 19.57 -8.29
CA GLU A 401 7.47 19.73 -7.03
C GLU A 401 7.43 18.40 -6.24
N PRO A 402 8.19 18.26 -5.14
CA PRO A 402 8.32 17.00 -4.41
C PRO A 402 7.14 16.65 -3.50
N ALA A 403 6.05 17.45 -3.46
CA ALA A 403 4.93 17.29 -2.52
C ALA A 403 4.47 15.83 -2.33
N THR A 404 4.18 15.09 -3.41
CA THR A 404 3.78 13.67 -3.34
C THR A 404 4.83 12.78 -2.66
N LEU A 405 6.12 12.98 -2.96
CA LEU A 405 7.21 12.19 -2.36
C LEU A 405 7.35 12.48 -0.86
N LEU A 406 7.23 13.76 -0.48
CA LEU A 406 7.23 14.18 0.93
C LEU A 406 6.02 13.61 1.67
N HIS A 407 4.84 13.67 1.07
CA HIS A 407 3.59 13.16 1.64
C HIS A 407 3.71 11.65 1.92
N ILE A 408 4.08 10.85 0.91
CA ILE A 408 4.24 9.39 1.04
C ILE A 408 5.29 9.03 2.10
N MET A 409 6.44 9.71 2.13
CA MET A 409 7.46 9.46 3.16
C MET A 409 6.98 9.82 4.59
N LEU A 410 6.04 10.75 4.74
CA LEU A 410 5.58 11.22 6.05
C LEU A 410 4.32 10.48 6.56
N THR A 411 3.42 10.03 5.69
CA THR A 411 2.16 9.35 6.10
C THR A 411 2.05 7.91 5.63
N GLY A 412 2.96 7.44 4.79
CA GLY A 412 2.78 6.19 4.03
C GLY A 412 1.81 6.36 2.86
N TRP A 413 1.49 5.24 2.21
CA TRP A 413 0.58 5.18 1.06
C TRP A 413 -0.13 3.82 0.99
N ARG A 414 -1.27 3.76 0.31
CA ARG A 414 -2.05 2.53 0.07
C ARG A 414 -2.55 2.50 -1.38
N SER A 415 -2.51 1.35 -2.04
CA SER A 415 -3.05 1.17 -3.39
C SER A 415 -4.59 1.17 -3.40
N PRO A 416 -5.26 1.57 -4.50
CA PRO A 416 -6.70 1.38 -4.63
C PRO A 416 -7.07 -0.10 -4.60
N GLN A 417 -8.23 -0.41 -4.03
CA GLN A 417 -8.86 -1.72 -4.16
C GLN A 417 -9.63 -1.78 -5.49
N THR A 418 -9.27 -2.69 -6.39
CA THR A 418 -9.99 -2.85 -7.67
C THR A 418 -10.40 -4.30 -7.93
N ALA A 419 -11.37 -4.50 -8.81
CA ALA A 419 -11.78 -5.85 -9.25
C ALA A 419 -10.60 -6.63 -9.87
N SER A 420 -9.63 -5.93 -10.47
CA SER A 420 -8.39 -6.51 -11.00
C SER A 420 -7.31 -6.79 -9.93
N HIS A 421 -7.33 -6.05 -8.82
CA HIS A 421 -6.33 -6.09 -7.77
C HIS A 421 -7.00 -5.83 -6.41
N ALA A 422 -7.70 -6.83 -5.90
CA ALA A 422 -8.55 -6.67 -4.71
C ALA A 422 -7.77 -6.68 -3.38
N ARG A 423 -6.51 -7.14 -3.38
CA ARG A 423 -5.60 -6.91 -2.24
C ARG A 423 -4.95 -5.54 -2.36
N VAL A 424 -5.23 -4.68 -1.37
CA VAL A 424 -4.51 -3.43 -1.14
C VAL A 424 -3.06 -3.74 -0.73
N LEU A 425 -2.13 -2.97 -1.28
CA LEU A 425 -0.71 -2.96 -0.90
C LEU A 425 -0.38 -1.61 -0.26
N THR A 426 0.51 -1.61 0.74
CA THR A 426 0.86 -0.40 1.48
C THR A 426 2.36 -0.08 1.41
N MET A 427 2.68 1.21 1.34
CA MET A 427 4.02 1.71 1.66
C MET A 427 3.98 2.28 3.09
N PRO A 428 4.90 1.89 3.98
CA PRO A 428 4.90 2.38 5.35
C PRO A 428 5.30 3.85 5.45
N ALA A 429 4.88 4.49 6.54
CA ALA A 429 5.26 5.84 6.89
C ALA A 429 6.68 5.86 7.48
N PHE A 430 7.48 6.85 7.05
CA PHE A 430 8.85 7.07 7.53
C PHE A 430 8.96 8.34 8.41
N ALA A 431 7.85 8.79 9.01
CA ALA A 431 7.81 9.93 9.92
C ALA A 431 8.82 9.87 11.08
N ARG A 432 9.29 8.68 11.49
CA ARG A 432 10.31 8.53 12.54
C ARG A 432 11.75 8.78 12.07
N LEU A 433 11.96 8.97 10.76
CA LEU A 433 13.22 9.47 10.21
C LEU A 433 13.26 11.00 10.35
N SER A 434 14.44 11.54 10.61
CA SER A 434 14.67 12.98 10.67
C SER A 434 14.45 13.65 9.31
N ASP A 435 14.25 14.97 9.35
CA ASP A 435 14.04 15.76 8.14
C ASP A 435 15.23 15.72 7.17
N GLN A 436 16.46 15.49 7.67
CA GLN A 436 17.64 15.31 6.83
C GLN A 436 17.70 13.91 6.21
N GLU A 437 17.40 12.84 6.96
CA GLU A 437 17.36 11.47 6.42
C GLU A 437 16.36 11.35 5.26
N ILE A 438 15.16 11.93 5.41
CA ILE A 438 14.14 11.92 4.34
C ILE A 438 14.61 12.74 3.13
N ALA A 439 15.25 13.90 3.35
CA ALA A 439 15.80 14.71 2.27
C ALA A 439 16.92 13.97 1.52
N ASP A 440 17.86 13.34 2.23
CA ASP A 440 18.97 12.58 1.65
C ASP A 440 18.47 11.39 0.80
N ILE A 441 17.53 10.59 1.34
CA ILE A 441 16.95 9.44 0.65
C ILE A 441 16.18 9.88 -0.60
N LEU A 442 15.33 10.91 -0.51
CA LEU A 442 14.57 11.39 -1.66
C LEU A 442 15.45 12.07 -2.72
N ASN A 443 16.50 12.77 -2.32
CA ASN A 443 17.46 13.36 -3.26
C ASN A 443 18.26 12.27 -4.00
N PHE A 444 18.75 11.25 -3.27
CA PHE A 444 19.37 10.06 -3.88
C PHE A 444 18.42 9.38 -4.88
N THR A 445 17.17 9.19 -4.49
CA THR A 445 16.14 8.53 -5.32
C THR A 445 15.84 9.33 -6.60
N ARG A 446 15.64 10.66 -6.50
CA ARG A 446 15.36 11.53 -7.67
C ARG A 446 16.57 11.67 -8.60
N LYS A 447 17.78 11.75 -8.05
CA LYS A 447 19.04 11.76 -8.82
C LYS A 447 19.24 10.44 -9.59
N SER A 448 18.95 9.31 -8.95
CA SER A 448 19.17 7.96 -9.51
C SER A 448 18.16 7.58 -10.60
N TRP A 449 16.88 7.90 -10.40
CA TRP A 449 15.78 7.35 -11.21
C TRP A 449 14.83 8.38 -11.83
N GLY A 450 14.94 9.66 -11.43
CA GLY A 450 14.11 10.76 -11.90
C GLY A 450 14.82 11.65 -12.93
N ARG A 451 15.55 12.66 -12.44
CA ARG A 451 16.38 13.57 -13.24
C ARG A 451 17.56 14.08 -12.40
N ALA A 452 18.75 14.15 -13.00
CA ALA A 452 19.99 14.48 -12.29
C ALA A 452 20.07 15.93 -11.78
N ASP A 453 19.33 16.85 -12.42
CA ASP A 453 19.23 18.28 -12.12
C ASP A 453 17.90 18.64 -11.41
N ALA A 454 17.25 17.68 -10.77
CA ALA A 454 16.06 17.92 -9.96
C ALA A 454 16.38 18.94 -8.84
N ARG A 455 15.47 19.91 -8.61
CA ARG A 455 15.58 20.82 -7.46
C ARG A 455 15.68 20.02 -6.15
N LEU A 456 16.82 20.15 -5.45
CA LEU A 456 17.07 19.43 -4.20
C LEU A 456 15.99 19.71 -3.14
N ILE A 457 15.55 18.64 -2.49
CA ILE A 457 14.71 18.68 -1.29
C ILE A 457 15.60 19.08 -0.12
N SER A 458 15.16 20.07 0.66
CA SER A 458 15.83 20.47 1.90
C SER A 458 15.14 19.86 3.12
N ALA A 459 15.87 19.67 4.22
CA ALA A 459 15.26 19.29 5.51
C ALA A 459 14.21 20.32 5.97
N GLY A 460 14.35 21.61 5.62
CA GLY A 460 13.30 22.61 5.85
C GLY A 460 12.00 22.25 5.14
N SER A 461 12.07 21.86 3.87
CA SER A 461 10.91 21.43 3.07
C SER A 461 10.23 20.18 3.64
N VAL A 462 11.00 19.22 4.16
CA VAL A 462 10.45 18.03 4.84
C VAL A 462 9.73 18.45 6.14
N ARG A 463 10.37 19.27 6.97
CA ARG A 463 9.82 19.76 8.25
C ARG A 463 8.52 20.53 8.06
N ASP A 464 8.46 21.38 7.04
CA ASP A 464 7.30 22.22 6.77
C ASP A 464 6.11 21.36 6.26
N MET A 465 6.38 20.33 5.44
CA MET A 465 5.36 19.32 5.09
C MET A 465 4.94 18.47 6.30
N ARG A 466 5.89 18.02 7.14
CA ARG A 466 5.62 17.27 8.38
C ARG A 466 4.68 18.04 9.31
N LYS A 467 4.90 19.35 9.45
CA LYS A 467 4.02 20.25 10.21
C LYS A 467 2.65 20.40 9.54
N LYS A 468 2.59 20.53 8.21
CA LYS A 468 1.32 20.63 7.45
C LYS A 468 0.45 19.37 7.58
N LEU A 469 1.07 18.19 7.63
CA LEU A 469 0.40 16.89 7.69
C LEU A 469 0.21 16.34 9.14
N ASP A 470 0.60 17.11 10.17
CA ASP A 470 0.59 16.67 11.59
C ASP A 470 1.31 15.31 11.81
N ALA A 471 2.31 15.02 10.95
CA ALA A 471 2.87 13.68 10.79
C ALA A 471 3.67 13.17 12.01
N GLY A 472 3.89 14.02 13.02
CA GLY A 472 4.47 13.63 14.30
C GLY A 472 3.61 12.66 15.12
N LYS A 473 2.35 12.40 14.71
CA LYS A 473 1.44 11.44 15.35
C LYS A 473 1.36 10.08 14.64
N VAL A 474 2.03 9.92 13.48
CA VAL A 474 1.87 8.74 12.60
C VAL A 474 2.60 7.50 13.13
N ASP A 475 3.67 7.68 13.91
CA ASP A 475 4.36 6.58 14.60
C ASP A 475 4.66 6.97 16.06
N SER A 476 4.57 5.98 16.96
CA SER A 476 4.89 6.08 18.39
C SER A 476 5.76 4.91 18.89
N GLY A 477 6.29 4.09 17.98
CA GLY A 477 7.13 2.94 18.29
C GLY A 477 8.46 3.33 18.95
N LYS A 478 8.80 2.63 20.04
CA LYS A 478 9.97 2.95 20.89
C LYS A 478 11.29 2.39 20.38
N PHE A 479 11.26 1.27 19.65
CA PHE A 479 12.47 0.59 19.17
C PHE A 479 13.28 1.47 18.21
N GLN A 480 14.52 1.81 18.58
CA GLN A 480 15.45 2.58 17.77
C GLN A 480 16.41 1.66 17.01
N THR A 481 16.27 1.63 15.68
CA THR A 481 17.27 1.03 14.79
C THR A 481 18.48 1.96 14.60
N PRO A 482 19.72 1.43 14.55
CA PRO A 482 20.85 2.09 13.89
C PRO A 482 20.49 2.57 12.47
N ARG A 483 21.21 3.56 11.94
CA ARG A 483 21.08 3.97 10.53
C ARG A 483 22.30 3.53 9.76
N LEU A 484 22.11 2.82 8.64
CA LEU A 484 23.24 2.39 7.80
C LEU A 484 24.07 3.58 7.29
N ALA A 485 23.46 4.76 7.15
CA ALA A 485 24.14 6.00 6.81
C ALA A 485 25.25 6.40 7.80
N ASP A 486 25.10 6.07 9.09
CA ASP A 486 26.06 6.43 10.15
C ASP A 486 27.35 5.59 10.07
N MET A 487 27.32 4.45 9.36
CA MET A 487 28.54 3.67 9.06
C MET A 487 29.56 4.46 8.23
N LEU A 488 29.16 5.55 7.56
CA LEU A 488 30.07 6.40 6.79
C LEU A 488 30.94 7.30 7.66
N ASP A 489 30.54 7.53 8.91
CA ASP A 489 31.25 8.37 9.87
C ASP A 489 32.35 7.57 10.63
N GLU A 490 32.39 6.24 10.44
CA GLU A 490 33.30 5.30 11.10
C GLU A 490 34.65 5.15 10.36
N PRO A 491 35.80 5.03 11.06
CA PRO A 491 37.11 4.86 10.44
C PRO A 491 37.25 3.65 9.50
N ASN A 492 36.43 2.61 9.70
CA ASN A 492 36.38 1.41 8.86
C ASN A 492 35.12 1.34 7.97
N ALA A 493 34.46 2.46 7.66
CA ALA A 493 33.23 2.55 6.85
C ALA A 493 33.16 1.58 5.66
N ARG A 494 34.23 1.45 4.86
CA ARG A 494 34.28 0.53 3.70
C ARG A 494 34.09 -0.94 4.10
N GLN A 495 34.61 -1.35 5.25
CA GLN A 495 34.44 -2.71 5.79
C GLN A 495 33.01 -2.94 6.30
N LEU A 496 32.42 -1.94 6.96
CA LEU A 496 31.03 -2.01 7.46
C LEU A 496 30.03 -2.08 6.30
N THR A 497 30.16 -1.20 5.31
CA THR A 497 29.39 -1.25 4.05
C THR A 497 29.55 -2.59 3.32
N LEU A 498 30.78 -3.13 3.25
CA LEU A 498 31.00 -4.47 2.69
C LEU A 498 30.28 -5.55 3.50
N GLY A 499 30.34 -5.51 4.83
CA GLY A 499 29.65 -6.44 5.72
C GLY A 499 28.12 -6.38 5.59
N ALA A 500 27.55 -5.18 5.52
CA ALA A 500 26.13 -4.97 5.27
C ALA A 500 25.72 -5.52 3.90
N ARG A 501 26.47 -5.16 2.83
CA ARG A 501 26.18 -5.63 1.48
C ARG A 501 26.30 -7.15 1.34
N LEU A 502 27.29 -7.78 1.96
CA LEU A 502 27.44 -9.25 2.01
C LEU A 502 26.23 -9.96 2.66
N ASN A 503 25.45 -9.27 3.48
CA ASN A 503 24.20 -9.80 4.05
C ASN A 503 22.95 -9.52 3.19
N ILE A 504 22.99 -8.51 2.31
CA ILE A 504 21.89 -8.12 1.42
C ILE A 504 21.99 -8.86 0.07
N ASP A 505 23.19 -8.89 -0.52
CA ASP A 505 23.52 -9.45 -1.84
C ASP A 505 24.22 -10.83 -1.73
N THR A 506 24.03 -11.58 -0.62
CA THR A 506 24.85 -12.75 -0.24
C THR A 506 25.08 -13.77 -1.37
N ARG A 507 24.04 -14.14 -2.13
CA ARG A 507 24.15 -15.06 -3.28
C ARG A 507 24.99 -14.49 -4.42
N GLN A 508 24.87 -13.18 -4.69
CA GLN A 508 25.60 -12.53 -5.78
C GLN A 508 27.07 -12.33 -5.42
N MET A 509 27.37 -11.98 -4.16
CA MET A 509 28.74 -11.75 -3.70
C MET A 509 29.49 -13.05 -3.37
N LEU A 510 28.80 -14.09 -2.91
CA LEU A 510 29.40 -15.36 -2.45
C LEU A 510 28.84 -16.60 -3.19
N PRO A 511 28.83 -16.63 -4.54
CA PRO A 511 28.21 -17.72 -5.32
C PRO A 511 28.91 -19.08 -5.18
N ARG A 512 30.11 -19.14 -4.57
CA ARG A 512 30.82 -20.38 -4.22
C ARG A 512 30.40 -20.96 -2.87
N ASN A 513 29.71 -20.16 -2.04
CA ASN A 513 29.35 -20.48 -0.67
C ASN A 513 27.83 -20.56 -0.45
N VAL A 514 27.03 -20.00 -1.35
CA VAL A 514 25.56 -20.09 -1.35
C VAL A 514 25.09 -21.11 -2.40
N GLY A 515 24.44 -22.18 -1.96
CA GLY A 515 23.93 -23.26 -2.82
C GLY A 515 22.48 -23.08 -3.28
N ASN A 516 21.77 -22.06 -2.81
CA ASN A 516 20.35 -21.83 -3.06
C ASN A 516 20.05 -20.35 -3.41
N ALA A 517 18.78 -19.97 -3.56
CA ALA A 517 18.38 -18.65 -4.04
C ALA A 517 18.38 -17.53 -2.99
N LEU A 518 18.77 -17.80 -1.75
CA LEU A 518 18.56 -16.88 -0.62
C LEU A 518 19.70 -15.87 -0.42
N ASN A 519 19.40 -14.79 0.30
CA ASN A 519 20.37 -13.89 0.93
C ASN A 519 20.16 -13.90 2.45
N CYS A 520 21.10 -13.41 3.28
CA CYS A 520 20.84 -13.29 4.72
C CYS A 520 19.60 -12.40 5.00
N ALA A 521 19.47 -11.31 4.23
CA ALA A 521 18.31 -10.41 4.27
C ALA A 521 16.96 -11.10 3.99
N SER A 522 16.93 -12.29 3.36
CA SER A 522 15.70 -13.08 3.16
C SER A 522 15.07 -13.59 4.45
N CYS A 523 15.80 -13.58 5.57
CA CYS A 523 15.29 -13.91 6.91
C CYS A 523 15.66 -12.87 8.00
N HIS A 524 16.55 -11.94 7.67
CA HIS A 524 17.02 -10.85 8.53
C HIS A 524 16.63 -9.52 7.87
N LEU A 525 15.34 -9.19 7.93
CA LEU A 525 14.73 -8.12 7.12
C LEU A 525 15.39 -6.75 7.34
N ASN A 526 15.32 -5.87 6.33
CA ASN A 526 15.90 -4.53 6.37
C ASN A 526 17.38 -4.56 6.88
N ALA A 527 18.23 -5.33 6.20
CA ALA A 527 19.63 -5.58 6.59
C ALA A 527 19.83 -6.07 8.05
N GLY A 528 18.83 -6.72 8.66
CA GLY A 528 18.84 -7.11 10.07
C GLY A 528 18.53 -5.99 11.04
N THR A 529 17.72 -5.00 10.64
CA THR A 529 17.33 -3.86 11.48
C THR A 529 15.87 -3.90 11.97
N VAL A 530 15.04 -4.81 11.46
CA VAL A 530 13.64 -4.98 11.91
C VAL A 530 13.55 -5.65 13.28
N ALA A 531 12.93 -4.99 14.26
CA ALA A 531 12.53 -5.62 15.52
C ALA A 531 11.59 -6.81 15.28
N ASP A 532 11.86 -7.95 15.92
CA ASP A 532 11.26 -9.26 15.67
C ASP A 532 11.45 -9.83 14.25
N GLY A 533 12.20 -9.15 13.37
CA GLY A 533 12.64 -9.65 12.06
C GLY A 533 14.00 -10.35 12.10
N SER A 534 14.32 -10.98 13.23
CA SER A 534 15.65 -11.50 13.57
C SER A 534 16.77 -10.46 13.41
N PRO A 535 16.71 -9.30 14.09
CA PRO A 535 17.69 -8.24 13.90
C PRO A 535 19.09 -8.66 14.34
N TYR A 536 20.11 -8.05 13.73
CA TYR A 536 21.51 -8.14 14.16
C TYR A 536 21.83 -7.20 15.32
N VAL A 537 20.93 -6.26 15.64
CA VAL A 537 21.06 -5.29 16.73
C VAL A 537 21.38 -6.01 18.05
N GLY A 538 22.51 -5.69 18.66
CA GLY A 538 22.99 -6.30 19.90
C GLY A 538 23.47 -7.76 19.80
N VAL A 539 23.40 -8.41 18.63
CA VAL A 539 23.59 -9.88 18.53
C VAL A 539 25.00 -10.34 18.90
N SER A 540 26.06 -9.60 18.56
CA SER A 540 27.43 -10.04 18.85
C SER A 540 27.77 -10.02 20.34
N ALA A 541 27.06 -9.23 21.16
CA ALA A 541 27.23 -9.20 22.63
C ALA A 541 27.01 -10.58 23.30
N PHE A 542 26.30 -11.49 22.63
CA PHE A 542 26.01 -12.84 23.12
C PHE A 542 26.99 -13.91 22.57
N PHE A 543 28.11 -13.49 22.00
CA PHE A 543 29.17 -14.38 21.51
C PHE A 543 30.55 -14.01 22.11
N PRO A 544 31.41 -14.99 22.43
CA PRO A 544 31.20 -16.43 22.32
C PRO A 544 30.14 -16.95 23.31
N GLY A 545 29.29 -17.88 22.85
CA GLY A 545 28.12 -18.33 23.62
C GLY A 545 27.76 -19.79 23.38
N TYR A 546 27.08 -20.44 24.32
CA TYR A 546 26.67 -21.84 24.20
C TYR A 546 25.56 -22.00 23.14
N ALA A 547 25.76 -22.91 22.19
CA ALA A 547 24.77 -23.25 21.19
C ALA A 547 24.36 -24.73 21.32
N ALA A 548 23.17 -24.97 21.89
CA ALA A 548 22.62 -26.31 22.14
C ALA A 548 22.69 -27.25 20.90
N ARG A 549 22.37 -26.73 19.71
CA ARG A 549 22.46 -27.53 18.46
C ARG A 549 23.88 -28.05 18.19
N ALA A 550 24.93 -27.35 18.63
CA ALA A 550 26.32 -27.77 18.48
C ALA A 550 26.91 -28.45 19.73
N GLY A 551 26.20 -28.46 20.87
CA GLY A 551 26.68 -29.01 22.15
C GLY A 551 27.95 -28.33 22.70
N ARG A 552 28.30 -27.13 22.23
CA ARG A 552 29.51 -26.39 22.60
C ARG A 552 29.29 -24.88 22.62
N VAL A 553 30.27 -24.17 23.19
CA VAL A 553 30.46 -22.73 22.96
C VAL A 553 30.90 -22.50 21.52
N ILE A 554 30.31 -21.48 20.89
CA ILE A 554 30.59 -21.07 19.51
C ILE A 554 30.91 -19.58 19.44
N THR A 555 31.75 -19.20 18.48
CA THR A 555 32.02 -17.80 18.10
C THR A 555 30.90 -17.22 17.22
N LEU A 556 30.94 -15.92 16.94
CA LEU A 556 30.05 -15.33 15.93
C LEU A 556 30.36 -15.86 14.51
N ALA A 557 31.64 -16.08 14.18
CA ALA A 557 32.05 -16.64 12.90
C ALA A 557 31.58 -18.10 12.72
N ASP A 558 31.64 -18.92 13.79
CA ASP A 558 30.98 -20.25 13.83
C ASP A 558 29.48 -20.12 13.54
N ARG A 559 28.80 -19.12 14.14
CA ARG A 559 27.36 -18.90 13.96
C ARG A 559 27.02 -18.55 12.51
N ILE A 560 27.79 -17.65 11.89
CA ILE A 560 27.63 -17.25 10.48
C ILE A 560 27.84 -18.47 9.57
N ASN A 561 28.91 -19.24 9.77
CA ASN A 561 29.14 -20.48 9.02
C ASN A 561 28.05 -21.55 9.25
N GLY A 562 27.45 -21.58 10.43
CA GLY A 562 26.26 -22.38 10.73
C GLY A 562 25.03 -21.98 9.90
N CYS A 563 24.90 -20.70 9.52
CA CYS A 563 23.86 -20.24 8.58
C CYS A 563 24.19 -20.62 7.13
N PHE A 564 25.45 -20.50 6.69
CA PHE A 564 25.88 -20.92 5.34
C PHE A 564 25.57 -22.39 5.05
N LEU A 565 25.87 -23.28 5.99
CA LEU A 565 25.60 -24.72 5.88
C LEU A 565 24.11 -25.09 5.79
N ARG A 566 23.19 -24.16 6.10
CA ARG A 566 21.77 -24.48 6.38
C ARG A 566 20.80 -23.58 5.64
N SER A 567 20.72 -22.32 6.07
CA SER A 567 19.90 -21.30 5.43
C SER A 567 20.33 -21.10 3.97
N MET A 568 21.65 -21.04 3.71
CA MET A 568 22.19 -20.83 2.37
C MET A 568 22.44 -22.12 1.58
N ASN A 569 22.09 -23.28 2.15
CA ASN A 569 22.33 -24.63 1.64
C ASN A 569 23.73 -24.83 0.98
N GLY A 570 24.78 -24.31 1.61
CA GLY A 570 26.07 -24.14 0.96
C GLY A 570 27.28 -24.42 1.85
N LYS A 571 28.36 -23.66 1.66
CA LYS A 571 29.70 -23.94 2.19
C LYS A 571 30.18 -22.82 3.13
N PRO A 572 30.87 -23.14 4.24
CA PRO A 572 31.40 -22.15 5.16
C PRO A 572 32.48 -21.28 4.49
N LEU A 573 32.62 -20.03 4.95
CA LEU A 573 33.73 -19.15 4.63
C LEU A 573 34.94 -19.48 5.53
N PRO A 574 36.18 -19.25 5.08
CA PRO A 574 37.36 -19.24 5.95
C PRO A 574 37.17 -18.20 7.07
N LEU A 575 37.52 -18.54 8.30
CA LEU A 575 37.29 -17.70 9.48
C LEU A 575 38.09 -16.38 9.44
N ASP A 576 39.20 -16.40 8.72
CA ASP A 576 40.15 -15.32 8.48
C ASP A 576 39.92 -14.56 7.16
N SER A 577 38.93 -14.96 6.35
CA SER A 577 38.59 -14.28 5.10
C SER A 577 38.18 -12.82 5.30
N ALA A 578 38.40 -11.98 4.28
CA ALA A 578 38.01 -10.57 4.32
C ALA A 578 36.48 -10.42 4.48
N GLU A 579 35.73 -11.32 3.89
CA GLU A 579 34.27 -11.37 3.88
C GLU A 579 33.71 -11.78 5.24
N MET A 580 34.29 -12.81 5.90
CA MET A 580 33.93 -13.14 7.28
C MET A 580 34.28 -11.99 8.24
N LYS A 581 35.47 -11.38 8.10
CA LYS A 581 35.89 -10.22 8.89
C LYS A 581 34.96 -9.01 8.68
N ALA A 582 34.48 -8.78 7.47
CA ALA A 582 33.52 -7.71 7.18
C ALA A 582 32.13 -8.00 7.76
N MET A 583 31.63 -9.23 7.65
CA MET A 583 30.37 -9.64 8.29
C MET A 583 30.43 -9.48 9.82
N VAL A 584 31.51 -9.95 10.45
CA VAL A 584 31.71 -9.81 11.91
C VAL A 584 31.78 -8.34 12.32
N ALA A 585 32.59 -7.51 11.64
CA ALA A 585 32.69 -6.08 11.93
C ALA A 585 31.35 -5.34 11.82
N TYR A 586 30.52 -5.68 10.84
CA TYR A 586 29.16 -5.11 10.71
C TYR A 586 28.25 -5.54 11.87
N PHE A 587 28.32 -6.79 12.32
CA PHE A 587 27.54 -7.28 13.46
C PHE A 587 28.02 -6.70 14.79
N ASP A 588 29.32 -6.43 14.94
CA ASP A 588 29.91 -5.75 16.10
C ASP A 588 29.59 -4.26 16.12
N TRP A 589 29.50 -3.59 14.97
CA TRP A 589 28.96 -2.23 14.88
C TRP A 589 27.46 -2.20 15.26
N MET A 590 26.67 -3.15 14.74
CA MET A 590 25.26 -3.34 15.12
C MET A 590 25.07 -3.71 16.60
N ARG A 591 26.13 -4.06 17.35
CA ARG A 591 26.06 -4.33 18.78
C ARG A 591 25.61 -3.12 19.60
N ARG A 592 26.05 -1.91 19.20
CA ARG A 592 25.99 -0.70 20.04
C ARG A 592 26.55 -0.98 21.45
N GLU A 593 25.99 -0.34 22.47
CA GLU A 593 26.33 -0.48 23.89
C GLU A 593 25.93 -1.83 24.53
N THR A 594 25.29 -2.74 23.78
CA THR A 594 24.71 -3.99 24.31
C THR A 594 25.75 -4.88 25.01
N LYS A 595 25.40 -5.40 26.18
CA LYS A 595 26.18 -6.32 27.01
C LYS A 595 25.62 -7.75 27.00
N PRO A 596 26.41 -8.78 27.35
CA PRO A 596 25.95 -10.17 27.37
C PRO A 596 24.71 -10.45 28.25
N GLU A 597 24.52 -9.65 29.30
CA GLU A 597 23.41 -9.72 30.25
C GLU A 597 22.12 -9.02 29.77
N ASP A 598 22.17 -8.22 28.70
CA ASP A 598 21.06 -7.34 28.31
C ASP A 598 19.88 -8.04 27.62
N LYS A 599 18.68 -7.53 27.89
CA LYS A 599 17.44 -7.91 27.18
C LYS A 599 17.17 -6.95 26.02
N VAL A 600 17.78 -7.24 24.87
CA VAL A 600 17.51 -6.51 23.62
C VAL A 600 16.04 -6.68 23.20
N GLU A 601 15.29 -5.57 23.13
CA GLU A 601 13.91 -5.53 22.63
C GLU A 601 13.87 -5.97 21.14
N GLY A 602 12.85 -6.74 20.75
CA GLY A 602 12.71 -7.23 19.38
C GLY A 602 13.77 -8.26 18.94
N ARG A 603 14.55 -8.85 19.85
CA ARG A 603 15.58 -9.85 19.49
C ARG A 603 14.96 -11.17 19.01
N GLY A 604 15.39 -11.62 17.83
CA GLY A 604 14.95 -12.89 17.23
C GLY A 604 13.68 -12.74 16.40
N ALA A 605 12.90 -13.82 16.28
CA ALA A 605 11.64 -13.86 15.52
C ALA A 605 10.38 -13.70 16.43
N GLY A 606 10.54 -13.14 17.63
CA GLY A 606 9.50 -13.15 18.65
C GLY A 606 9.12 -14.54 19.15
N LYS A 607 7.83 -14.74 19.46
CA LYS A 607 7.21 -16.00 19.92
C LYS A 607 5.77 -16.16 19.40
N VAL A 608 5.37 -17.42 19.26
CA VAL A 608 4.00 -17.94 19.07
C VAL A 608 3.81 -19.14 20.02
N SER A 609 2.57 -19.56 20.31
CA SER A 609 2.32 -20.75 21.16
C SER A 609 2.53 -22.05 20.39
N ASN A 610 3.24 -23.01 20.99
CA ASN A 610 3.39 -24.38 20.49
C ASN A 610 2.24 -25.32 20.91
N GLN A 611 1.18 -24.77 21.52
CA GLN A 611 -0.07 -25.49 21.79
C GLN A 611 -1.12 -25.32 20.68
N ILE A 612 -0.85 -24.44 19.70
CA ILE A 612 -1.72 -24.25 18.54
C ILE A 612 -1.52 -25.45 17.59
N VAL A 613 -2.60 -26.18 17.35
CA VAL A 613 -2.65 -27.27 16.37
C VAL A 613 -2.77 -26.64 14.98
N PRO A 614 -1.86 -26.95 14.02
CA PRO A 614 -1.95 -26.39 12.68
C PRO A 614 -3.10 -26.98 11.85
N ASN A 615 -3.69 -26.15 10.99
CA ASN A 615 -4.62 -26.54 9.93
C ASN A 615 -3.97 -26.28 8.56
N VAL A 616 -3.54 -27.35 7.88
CA VAL A 616 -2.81 -27.26 6.60
C VAL A 616 -3.67 -26.72 5.46
N ASP A 617 -4.99 -27.01 5.45
CA ASP A 617 -5.90 -26.54 4.40
C ASP A 617 -6.18 -25.04 4.53
N ASN A 618 -6.38 -24.54 5.76
CA ASN A 618 -6.43 -23.10 6.01
C ASN A 618 -5.07 -22.44 5.68
N GLY A 619 -3.96 -23.09 6.03
CA GLY A 619 -2.62 -22.65 5.69
C GLY A 619 -2.39 -22.48 4.19
N LYS A 620 -2.92 -23.38 3.38
CA LYS A 620 -2.90 -23.30 1.91
C LYS A 620 -3.75 -22.15 1.37
N GLN A 621 -4.91 -21.86 1.97
CA GLN A 621 -5.76 -20.73 1.59
C GLN A 621 -5.10 -19.38 1.94
N VAL A 622 -4.58 -19.24 3.17
CA VAL A 622 -3.79 -18.08 3.60
C VAL A 622 -2.55 -17.91 2.72
N TYR A 623 -1.88 -19.00 2.33
CA TYR A 623 -0.75 -18.93 1.39
C TYR A 623 -1.16 -18.31 0.04
N ALA A 624 -2.24 -18.80 -0.56
CA ALA A 624 -2.72 -18.33 -1.86
C ALA A 624 -3.13 -16.85 -1.83
N ALA A 625 -3.86 -16.42 -0.78
CA ALA A 625 -4.33 -15.04 -0.65
C ALA A 625 -3.22 -14.05 -0.23
N GLN A 626 -2.27 -14.48 0.62
CA GLN A 626 -1.37 -13.56 1.33
C GLN A 626 0.12 -13.69 0.97
N CYS A 627 0.57 -14.83 0.45
CA CYS A 627 1.99 -15.11 0.19
C CYS A 627 2.33 -15.29 -1.29
N ALA A 628 1.47 -15.94 -2.07
CA ALA A 628 1.76 -16.37 -3.44
C ALA A 628 2.15 -15.23 -4.39
N MET A 629 1.59 -14.02 -4.22
CA MET A 629 1.94 -12.86 -5.05
C MET A 629 3.41 -12.42 -4.95
N CYS A 630 4.12 -12.79 -3.88
CA CYS A 630 5.56 -12.50 -3.72
C CYS A 630 6.42 -13.75 -3.83
N HIS A 631 5.92 -14.91 -3.40
CA HIS A 631 6.70 -16.15 -3.31
C HIS A 631 6.40 -17.18 -4.41
N GLY A 632 5.51 -16.85 -5.34
CA GLY A 632 5.06 -17.79 -6.38
C GLY A 632 3.95 -18.72 -5.90
N ALA A 633 3.21 -19.30 -6.84
CA ALA A 633 2.06 -20.17 -6.53
C ALA A 633 2.51 -21.48 -5.86
N ASP A 634 3.66 -22.01 -6.28
CA ASP A 634 4.29 -23.24 -5.82
C ASP A 634 5.54 -22.95 -4.99
N GLY A 635 5.60 -21.78 -4.34
CA GLY A 635 6.67 -21.38 -3.42
C GLY A 635 8.04 -21.22 -4.09
N GLU A 636 8.06 -21.11 -5.42
CA GLU A 636 9.22 -21.15 -6.29
C GLU A 636 10.05 -19.85 -6.30
N GLY A 637 9.52 -18.77 -5.69
CA GLY A 637 10.12 -17.43 -5.67
C GLY A 637 9.95 -16.66 -6.97
N ILE A 638 10.13 -15.34 -6.93
CA ILE A 638 9.97 -14.48 -8.12
C ILE A 638 11.33 -13.99 -8.62
N LYS A 639 11.50 -13.96 -9.94
CA LYS A 639 12.64 -13.36 -10.65
C LYS A 639 12.23 -12.10 -11.41
N ASN A 640 13.17 -11.17 -11.59
CA ASN A 640 13.00 -10.06 -12.52
C ASN A 640 13.29 -10.49 -13.97
N ALA A 641 13.13 -9.57 -14.93
CA ALA A 641 13.35 -9.84 -16.35
C ALA A 641 14.80 -10.23 -16.72
N SER A 642 15.80 -9.92 -15.88
CA SER A 642 17.19 -10.37 -16.03
C SER A 642 17.48 -11.70 -15.34
N GLY A 643 16.46 -12.40 -14.82
CA GLY A 643 16.59 -13.72 -14.19
C GLY A 643 17.13 -13.71 -12.76
N GLN A 644 17.36 -12.52 -12.17
CA GLN A 644 17.81 -12.36 -10.80
C GLN A 644 16.65 -12.59 -9.82
N TRP A 645 16.92 -13.24 -8.70
CA TRP A 645 15.93 -13.47 -7.65
C TRP A 645 15.54 -12.15 -6.96
N VAL A 646 14.24 -11.88 -6.95
CA VAL A 646 13.63 -10.73 -6.29
C VAL A 646 13.15 -11.14 -4.90
N TYR A 647 12.29 -12.17 -4.85
CA TYR A 647 11.78 -12.76 -3.62
C TYR A 647 12.15 -14.24 -3.52
N PRO A 648 12.46 -14.72 -2.30
CA PRO A 648 13.04 -16.04 -2.10
C PRO A 648 12.03 -17.17 -2.32
N PRO A 649 12.48 -18.33 -2.85
CA PRO A 649 11.72 -19.57 -2.79
C PRO A 649 11.55 -20.02 -1.34
N LEU A 650 10.34 -20.40 -0.96
CA LEU A 650 10.03 -20.88 0.40
C LEU A 650 10.21 -22.39 0.54
N TRP A 651 10.21 -23.12 -0.58
CA TRP A 651 10.54 -24.55 -0.66
C TRP A 651 11.15 -24.90 -2.02
N GLY A 652 11.30 -26.19 -2.32
CA GLY A 652 12.05 -26.69 -3.47
C GLY A 652 13.57 -26.51 -3.32
N ASP A 653 14.32 -27.00 -4.30
CA ASP A 653 15.78 -27.11 -4.24
C ASP A 653 16.53 -25.77 -4.11
N GLN A 654 15.85 -24.67 -4.43
CA GLN A 654 16.39 -23.31 -4.34
C GLN A 654 16.04 -22.60 -3.01
N SER A 655 15.40 -23.28 -2.05
CA SER A 655 15.14 -22.75 -0.71
C SER A 655 16.15 -23.24 0.35
N PHE A 656 15.93 -22.88 1.61
CA PHE A 656 16.72 -23.35 2.75
C PHE A 656 16.52 -24.86 2.99
N ASN A 657 17.59 -25.53 3.42
CA ASN A 657 17.56 -26.97 3.67
C ASN A 657 16.85 -27.32 4.97
N ILE A 658 16.49 -28.60 5.13
CA ILE A 658 15.77 -29.12 6.31
C ILE A 658 16.53 -28.82 7.62
N GLY A 659 17.86 -28.67 7.56
CA GLY A 659 18.71 -28.32 8.70
C GLY A 659 18.55 -26.88 9.21
N ALA A 660 17.86 -25.99 8.49
CA ALA A 660 17.69 -24.58 8.86
C ALA A 660 16.88 -24.36 10.14
N GLY A 661 16.89 -23.11 10.65
CA GLY A 661 16.00 -22.70 11.73
C GLY A 661 14.54 -22.53 11.28
N MET A 662 14.37 -22.07 10.03
CA MET A 662 13.09 -21.78 9.38
C MET A 662 12.34 -23.03 8.88
N ALA A 663 12.99 -24.20 8.87
CA ALA A 663 12.37 -25.48 8.50
C ALA A 663 11.52 -26.10 9.63
N ARG A 664 11.06 -25.27 10.57
CA ARG A 664 10.39 -25.69 11.82
C ARG A 664 9.16 -24.82 12.06
N THR A 665 8.00 -25.44 12.17
CA THR A 665 6.67 -24.79 12.17
C THR A 665 6.59 -23.59 13.10
N TYR A 666 6.80 -23.77 14.41
CA TYR A 666 6.62 -22.67 15.37
C TYR A 666 7.71 -21.58 15.28
N THR A 667 8.85 -21.89 14.66
CA THR A 667 9.88 -20.86 14.36
C THR A 667 9.47 -20.03 13.15
N ALA A 668 8.99 -20.68 12.10
CA ALA A 668 8.46 -20.03 10.91
C ALA A 668 7.21 -19.20 11.24
N ALA A 669 6.28 -19.74 12.01
CA ALA A 669 5.05 -19.07 12.44
C ALA A 669 5.32 -17.80 13.28
N ALA A 670 6.29 -17.86 14.20
CA ALA A 670 6.70 -16.68 14.97
C ALA A 670 7.25 -15.57 14.06
N PHE A 671 8.09 -15.92 13.09
CA PHE A 671 8.58 -14.99 12.07
C PHE A 671 7.42 -14.45 11.22
N VAL A 672 6.60 -15.31 10.63
CA VAL A 672 5.46 -14.96 9.77
C VAL A 672 4.55 -13.97 10.46
N LYS A 673 4.04 -14.28 11.66
CA LYS A 673 3.12 -13.42 12.42
C LYS A 673 3.56 -11.95 12.51
N ARG A 674 4.87 -11.72 12.62
CA ARG A 674 5.47 -10.38 12.87
C ARG A 674 6.12 -9.76 11.64
N ASN A 675 6.34 -10.52 10.56
CA ASN A 675 7.15 -10.13 9.41
C ASN A 675 6.49 -10.38 8.04
N MET A 676 5.37 -11.10 7.99
CA MET A 676 4.66 -11.44 6.75
C MET A 676 3.14 -11.31 6.90
N PRO A 677 2.44 -10.84 5.85
CA PRO A 677 3.01 -10.27 4.63
C PRO A 677 3.74 -8.94 4.89
N ILE A 678 4.68 -8.57 4.02
CA ILE A 678 5.11 -7.17 3.89
C ILE A 678 4.03 -6.35 3.17
N ALA A 679 4.08 -5.02 3.28
CA ALA A 679 3.13 -4.12 2.62
C ALA A 679 1.63 -4.43 2.92
N PHE A 680 1.35 -4.80 4.17
CA PHE A 680 0.02 -5.11 4.70
C PHE A 680 -0.63 -3.91 5.42
N HIS A 681 0.18 -3.07 6.08
CA HIS A 681 -0.25 -1.80 6.68
C HIS A 681 0.81 -0.69 6.56
N ASP A 682 0.51 0.52 7.00
CA ASP A 682 1.36 1.72 6.91
C ASP A 682 2.41 1.85 8.03
N ARG A 683 2.46 0.93 8.99
CA ARG A 683 3.42 1.01 10.11
C ARG A 683 4.85 0.64 9.69
N PHE A 684 5.82 1.45 10.11
CA PHE A 684 7.27 1.25 9.94
C PHE A 684 7.75 -0.11 10.48
N PRO A 685 8.80 -0.76 9.91
CA PRO A 685 9.62 -0.31 8.77
C PRO A 685 9.17 -0.78 7.39
N LEU A 686 8.46 -1.91 7.28
CA LEU A 686 8.14 -2.58 5.99
C LEU A 686 6.63 -2.83 5.82
N GLY A 687 5.80 -2.21 6.68
CA GLY A 687 4.35 -2.40 6.65
C GLY A 687 3.91 -3.81 7.02
N GLN A 688 4.71 -4.53 7.80
CA GLN A 688 4.72 -5.99 7.79
C GLN A 688 4.01 -6.68 8.97
N GLY A 689 3.53 -7.90 8.74
CA GLY A 689 2.75 -8.71 9.69
C GLY A 689 1.23 -8.59 9.45
N GLY A 690 0.44 -8.90 10.47
CA GLY A 690 -1.03 -8.71 10.46
C GLY A 690 -1.86 -9.99 10.60
N LEU A 691 -1.28 -11.15 10.31
CA LEU A 691 -1.91 -12.45 10.52
C LEU A 691 -2.09 -12.78 12.01
N THR A 692 -3.15 -13.51 12.33
CA THR A 692 -3.38 -14.09 13.66
C THR A 692 -2.40 -15.23 13.97
N ASP A 693 -2.28 -15.60 15.25
CA ASP A 693 -1.43 -16.73 15.68
C ASP A 693 -1.80 -18.05 15.01
N GLN A 694 -3.10 -18.30 14.77
CA GLN A 694 -3.57 -19.51 14.08
C GLN A 694 -3.16 -19.47 12.60
N GLU A 695 -3.51 -18.41 11.86
CA GLU A 695 -3.16 -18.25 10.44
C GLU A 695 -1.64 -18.34 10.22
N ALA A 696 -0.85 -17.77 11.12
CA ALA A 696 0.61 -17.82 11.06
C ALA A 696 1.18 -19.23 11.33
N VAL A 697 0.56 -20.04 12.19
CA VAL A 697 0.93 -21.45 12.41
C VAL A 697 0.49 -22.31 11.23
N ASP A 698 -0.72 -22.11 10.73
CA ASP A 698 -1.30 -22.84 9.61
C ASP A 698 -0.48 -22.68 8.33
N VAL A 699 -0.18 -21.44 7.92
CA VAL A 699 0.61 -21.16 6.72
C VAL A 699 2.07 -21.62 6.88
N ALA A 700 2.62 -21.52 8.09
CA ALA A 700 3.96 -22.01 8.39
C ALA A 700 4.03 -23.53 8.30
N GLU A 701 3.04 -24.27 8.81
CA GLU A 701 2.98 -25.72 8.65
C GLU A 701 2.95 -26.09 7.17
N TYR A 702 2.05 -25.46 6.41
CA TYR A 702 1.89 -25.69 4.98
C TYR A 702 3.20 -25.52 4.20
N PHE A 703 3.93 -24.40 4.36
CA PHE A 703 5.15 -24.18 3.58
C PHE A 703 6.39 -24.90 4.13
N THR A 704 6.51 -25.08 5.45
CA THR A 704 7.69 -25.76 6.03
C THR A 704 7.69 -27.26 5.71
N HIS A 705 6.51 -27.86 5.54
CA HIS A 705 6.35 -29.29 5.22
C HIS A 705 6.58 -29.68 3.75
N GLN A 706 6.62 -28.71 2.83
CA GLN A 706 6.92 -28.96 1.42
C GLN A 706 8.33 -29.56 1.20
N PRO A 707 8.59 -30.19 0.03
CA PRO A 707 9.90 -30.70 -0.35
C PRO A 707 10.97 -29.61 -0.35
N ARG A 708 12.18 -29.92 0.14
CA ARG A 708 13.33 -29.01 0.23
C ARG A 708 14.62 -29.81 0.39
N PRO A 709 15.82 -29.24 0.14
CA PRO A 709 17.07 -29.97 0.27
C PRO A 709 17.27 -30.58 1.66
N ASP A 710 17.87 -31.77 1.71
CA ASP A 710 18.33 -32.38 2.96
C ASP A 710 19.61 -31.68 3.48
N PHE A 711 19.95 -31.92 4.74
CA PHE A 711 21.22 -31.51 5.35
C PHE A 711 21.91 -32.73 5.95
N ALA A 712 22.91 -33.29 5.27
CA ALA A 712 23.64 -34.48 5.74
C ALA A 712 24.26 -34.31 7.14
N GLY A 713 24.66 -33.08 7.51
CA GLY A 713 25.20 -32.77 8.83
C GLY A 713 24.19 -32.86 9.99
N LYS A 714 22.89 -33.03 9.72
CA LYS A 714 21.82 -33.04 10.74
C LYS A 714 21.99 -34.12 11.81
N VAL A 715 22.70 -35.20 11.48
CA VAL A 715 23.01 -36.30 12.41
C VAL A 715 23.95 -35.89 13.55
N LYS A 716 24.53 -34.68 13.50
CA LYS A 716 25.40 -34.12 14.55
C LYS A 716 24.70 -33.02 15.38
N ASP A 717 23.41 -32.80 15.17
CA ASP A 717 22.66 -31.72 15.82
C ASP A 717 22.08 -32.14 17.18
N TRP A 718 22.21 -31.25 18.17
CA TRP A 718 21.84 -31.44 19.57
C TRP A 718 22.52 -32.65 20.26
N PRO A 719 23.85 -32.81 20.18
CA PRO A 719 24.56 -33.98 20.71
C PRO A 719 24.60 -34.07 22.25
N LYS A 720 24.05 -33.07 22.96
CA LYS A 720 23.96 -33.00 24.44
C LYS A 720 22.61 -32.47 24.94
N ASP A 721 21.72 -32.09 24.03
CA ASP A 721 20.55 -31.27 24.31
C ASP A 721 19.28 -31.95 23.77
N LYS A 722 18.11 -31.60 24.27
CA LYS A 722 16.86 -32.11 23.68
C LYS A 722 16.61 -31.47 22.32
N LYS A 723 16.48 -32.33 21.30
CA LYS A 723 16.00 -31.99 19.96
C LYS A 723 14.62 -31.30 20.05
N PRO A 724 14.38 -30.18 19.34
CA PRO A 724 13.07 -29.53 19.31
C PRO A 724 12.00 -30.45 18.70
N VAL A 725 10.78 -30.37 19.23
CA VAL A 725 9.62 -31.14 18.74
C VAL A 725 9.17 -30.75 17.33
N ASP A 726 9.57 -29.55 16.87
CA ASP A 726 9.28 -29.00 15.54
C ASP A 726 10.41 -29.22 14.53
N ALA A 727 11.33 -30.15 14.78
CA ALA A 727 12.33 -30.59 13.80
C ALA A 727 11.76 -31.72 12.90
N ARG A 728 11.87 -31.57 11.58
CA ARG A 728 11.22 -32.44 10.58
C ARG A 728 11.76 -33.88 10.33
N TYR A 729 12.94 -34.36 10.72
CA TYR A 729 14.10 -33.79 11.43
C TYR A 729 14.84 -34.92 12.17
#